data_AF-A0A7Y3EVQ9-F1
#
_entry.id   AF-A0A7Y3EVQ9-F1
#
_cell.length_a   1.000
_cell.length_b   1.000
_cell.length_c   1.000
_cell.angle_alpha   90.00
_cell.angle_beta   90.00
_cell.angle_gamma   90.00
#
_symmetry.space_group_name_H-M   'P 1'
#
loop_
_entity.id
_entity.type
_entity.pdbx_description
1 polymer ?
#
loop_
_entity_poly.entity_id
_entity_poly.type
_entity_poly.pdbx_seq_one_letter_code
_entity_poly.pdbx_strand_id
1 'polypeptide(L)'
;MSAHNGTGMRRQLQFLVFSLLVSIGIFSYLMSKVSLNEVVDIIRNIPMIWVLLFLIFSFSMSFFRTWRYQLVLNVSGYRVNSVALFLITLVRNFFSDLLPARLGTLIYIYLVKNRMGLPLGPILSSFAHAFIFDIISLAILILPALAVTALGPQSTLILAVVAVVLGAAAFMILALLPYLCGLAEKITGKLSFLPEKWRAGLQDILHESAHHISLAQHQGVYWRVLALSFGVRACKYLSYYMLFLGLLLPLGFTVSDFPLEKVFLGLCSAELAASLPVSGIAGFGAYEGAWTLVFQLLGYPERIAVLSSISHHLFTQVYGYLLGAVALLVLLLPMFKQQKHDTVQPGWETERRFWMRLTLTVIVISLLTFLLMPSKEGNVEANGQAAVIRDLPAGRIVYERDDGIYITDIGSTESVRLAEDGKHPRWSPDGSSVVFIRKNNIMVADVETKNLRLVTQAKQPATVRFGAENRTVLFSDGKSMFRIGLNGEGKKEIARDGKFFESSIDISGNRLAATVKTRMGYKVRVFDLSAGTVRSVARGCSASISPGGDLITVLESKHRVLHLYDWSSLKKAGQVKAPAGTKFDNHSWSNHPDWLVSTSEGELHDILLHHVPTGAYQKITITGDGDRADLHVPGSSS
;
A
#
# COMPACT_ATOMS: atom_id res chain seq x y z
N MET A 1 -58.17 -13.27 -6.92
CA MET A 1 -56.82 -13.52 -6.34
C MET A 1 -55.87 -12.42 -6.80
N SER A 2 -55.75 -11.30 -6.07
CA SER A 2 -54.85 -10.18 -6.46
C SER A 2 -54.32 -9.35 -5.26
N ALA A 3 -54.40 -9.87 -4.02
CA ALA A 3 -54.04 -9.08 -2.83
C ALA A 3 -52.71 -9.50 -2.16
N HIS A 4 -52.07 -10.59 -2.57
CA HIS A 4 -50.92 -11.13 -1.84
C HIS A 4 -49.52 -10.68 -2.32
N ASN A 5 -49.42 -10.00 -3.47
CA ASN A 5 -48.12 -9.57 -4.03
C ASN A 5 -47.62 -8.21 -3.51
N GLY A 6 -48.47 -7.40 -2.87
CA GLY A 6 -48.10 -6.03 -2.45
C GLY A 6 -47.23 -5.95 -1.18
N THR A 7 -47.38 -6.89 -0.25
CA THR A 7 -46.68 -6.86 1.05
C THR A 7 -45.22 -7.30 0.94
N GLY A 8 -44.91 -8.27 0.06
CA GLY A 8 -43.55 -8.72 -0.22
C GLY A 8 -42.72 -7.65 -0.92
N MET A 9 -43.29 -6.98 -1.92
CA MET A 9 -42.63 -5.91 -2.67
C MET A 9 -42.34 -4.70 -1.77
N ARG A 10 -43.24 -4.35 -0.84
CA ARG A 10 -43.02 -3.28 0.14
C ARG A 10 -41.87 -3.59 1.11
N ARG A 11 -41.75 -4.84 1.57
CA ARG A 11 -40.64 -5.28 2.44
C ARG A 11 -39.30 -5.30 1.70
N GLN A 12 -39.28 -5.80 0.46
CA GLN A 12 -38.08 -5.78 -0.39
C GLN A 12 -37.62 -4.34 -0.67
N LEU A 13 -38.57 -3.44 -0.96
CA LEU A 13 -38.28 -2.02 -1.14
C LEU A 13 -37.75 -1.37 0.14
N GLN A 14 -38.34 -1.67 1.30
CA GLN A 14 -37.84 -1.18 2.60
C GLN A 14 -36.41 -1.65 2.88
N PHE A 15 -36.12 -2.92 2.60
CA PHE A 15 -34.78 -3.48 2.79
C PHE A 15 -33.76 -2.84 1.83
N LEU A 16 -34.13 -2.65 0.56
CA LEU A 16 -33.29 -1.97 -0.43
C LEU A 16 -32.99 -0.52 -0.02
N VAL A 17 -34.02 0.22 0.40
CA VAL A 17 -33.87 1.59 0.89
C VAL A 17 -32.99 1.64 2.13
N PHE A 18 -33.19 0.74 3.09
CA PHE A 18 -32.35 0.63 4.27
C PHE A 18 -30.89 0.35 3.92
N SER A 19 -30.63 -0.67 3.09
CA SER A 19 -29.27 -1.00 2.65
C SER A 19 -28.61 0.17 1.91
N LEU A 20 -29.35 0.87 1.04
CA LEU A 20 -28.85 2.05 0.34
C LEU A 20 -28.51 3.19 1.31
N LEU A 21 -29.37 3.47 2.29
CA LEU A 21 -29.12 4.50 3.30
C LEU A 21 -27.90 4.16 4.17
N VAL A 22 -27.75 2.89 4.57
CA VAL A 22 -26.57 2.42 5.32
C VAL A 22 -25.31 2.58 4.47
N SER A 23 -25.31 2.14 3.21
CA SER A 23 -24.17 2.29 2.30
C SER A 23 -23.82 3.76 2.06
N ILE A 24 -24.80 4.64 1.83
CA ILE A 24 -24.58 6.08 1.67
C ILE A 24 -24.01 6.68 2.96
N GLY A 25 -24.56 6.32 4.12
CA GLY A 25 -24.09 6.81 5.42
C GLY A 25 -22.64 6.42 5.70
N ILE A 26 -22.29 5.14 5.51
CA ILE A 26 -20.91 4.66 5.67
C ILE A 26 -20.00 5.35 4.66
N PHE A 27 -20.37 5.38 3.38
CA PHE A 27 -19.53 5.96 2.34
C PHE A 27 -19.31 7.46 2.55
N SER A 28 -20.35 8.19 2.98
CA SER A 28 -20.25 9.63 3.30
C SER A 28 -19.30 9.86 4.47
N TYR A 29 -19.36 9.03 5.51
CA TYR A 29 -18.41 9.08 6.62
C TYR A 29 -16.98 8.79 6.15
N LEU A 30 -16.76 7.74 5.35
CA LEU A 30 -15.43 7.40 4.86
C LEU A 30 -14.84 8.51 3.96
N MET A 31 -15.65 9.08 3.07
CA MET A 31 -15.25 10.21 2.22
C MET A 31 -15.03 11.52 2.98
N SER A 32 -15.52 11.64 4.22
CA SER A 32 -15.18 12.77 5.10
C SER A 32 -13.73 12.70 5.63
N LYS A 33 -13.09 11.53 5.56
CA LYS A 33 -11.75 11.27 6.10
C LYS A 33 -10.65 11.30 5.05
N VAL A 34 -10.99 11.07 3.78
CA VAL A 34 -10.03 10.99 2.66
C VAL A 34 -10.63 11.57 1.38
N SER A 35 -9.80 12.21 0.54
CA SER A 35 -10.25 12.71 -0.77
C SER A 35 -10.14 11.64 -1.87
N LEU A 36 -10.96 11.79 -2.93
CA LEU A 36 -10.86 10.92 -4.12
C LEU A 36 -9.50 11.04 -4.81
N ASN A 37 -8.87 12.21 -4.75
CA ASN A 37 -7.54 12.43 -5.32
C ASN A 37 -6.49 11.57 -4.60
N GLU A 38 -6.54 11.52 -3.26
CA GLU A 38 -5.65 10.64 -2.48
C GLU A 38 -5.82 9.16 -2.86
N VAL A 39 -7.07 8.69 -2.99
CA VAL A 39 -7.36 7.30 -3.41
C VAL A 39 -6.74 7.00 -4.78
N VAL A 40 -6.96 7.88 -5.75
CA VAL A 40 -6.41 7.72 -7.11
C VAL A 40 -4.89 7.80 -7.11
N ASP A 41 -4.31 8.71 -6.33
CA ASP A 41 -2.86 8.92 -6.27
C ASP A 41 -2.15 7.71 -5.68
N ILE A 42 -2.68 7.10 -4.60
CA ILE A 42 -2.03 5.91 -4.05
C ILE A 42 -2.14 4.70 -4.97
N ILE A 43 -3.25 4.56 -5.70
CA ILE A 43 -3.41 3.51 -6.72
C ILE A 43 -2.42 3.71 -7.87
N ARG A 44 -2.24 4.96 -8.33
CA ARG A 44 -1.29 5.28 -9.42
C ARG A 44 0.16 5.07 -9.01
N ASN A 45 0.46 5.21 -7.71
CA ASN A 45 1.81 5.07 -7.17
C ASN A 45 2.16 3.64 -6.75
N ILE A 46 1.28 2.63 -6.98
CA ILE A 46 1.60 1.23 -6.69
C ILE A 46 2.81 0.82 -7.55
N PRO A 47 3.93 0.38 -6.95
CA PRO A 47 5.05 -0.12 -7.71
C PRO A 47 4.66 -1.39 -8.48
N MET A 48 5.07 -1.47 -9.75
CA MET A 48 4.66 -2.55 -10.66
C MET A 48 4.93 -3.95 -10.09
N ILE A 49 5.97 -4.11 -9.28
CA ILE A 49 6.31 -5.40 -8.66
C ILE A 49 5.19 -5.94 -7.78
N TRP A 50 4.53 -5.08 -7.01
CA TRP A 50 3.40 -5.46 -6.15
C TRP A 50 2.16 -5.81 -6.96
N VAL A 51 1.95 -5.13 -8.10
CA VAL A 51 0.90 -5.50 -9.06
C VAL A 51 1.17 -6.89 -9.64
N LEU A 52 2.41 -7.19 -10.05
CA LEU A 52 2.76 -8.51 -10.57
C LEU A 52 2.57 -9.62 -9.53
N LEU A 53 2.98 -9.38 -8.29
CA LEU A 53 2.76 -10.31 -7.17
C LEU A 53 1.27 -10.51 -6.90
N PHE A 54 0.47 -9.44 -6.86
CA PHE A 54 -0.98 -9.50 -6.78
C PHE A 54 -1.58 -10.37 -7.89
N LEU A 55 -1.15 -10.18 -9.14
CA LEU A 55 -1.64 -10.92 -10.30
C LEU A 55 -1.27 -12.40 -10.22
N ILE A 56 -0.04 -12.75 -9.86
CA ILE A 56 0.39 -14.15 -9.71
C ILE A 56 -0.52 -14.90 -8.74
N PHE A 57 -0.75 -14.34 -7.55
CA PHE A 57 -1.62 -14.96 -6.57
C PHE A 57 -3.10 -14.96 -7.01
N SER A 58 -3.56 -13.89 -7.68
CA SER A 58 -4.94 -13.81 -8.19
C SER A 58 -5.24 -14.86 -9.27
N PHE A 59 -4.32 -15.05 -10.22
CA PHE A 59 -4.41 -16.10 -11.24
C PHE A 59 -4.26 -17.49 -10.63
N SER A 60 -3.36 -17.68 -9.67
CA SER A 60 -3.18 -18.93 -8.95
C SER A 60 -4.44 -19.34 -8.18
N MET A 61 -5.12 -18.39 -7.53
CA MET A 61 -6.43 -18.61 -6.90
C MET A 61 -7.44 -19.17 -7.92
N SER A 62 -7.55 -18.53 -9.08
CA SER A 62 -8.49 -18.94 -10.14
C SER A 62 -8.12 -20.31 -10.73
N PHE A 63 -6.82 -20.61 -10.84
CA PHE A 63 -6.31 -21.91 -11.25
C PHE A 63 -6.68 -23.01 -10.25
N PHE A 64 -6.40 -22.84 -8.96
CA PHE A 64 -6.78 -23.81 -7.92
C PHE A 64 -8.29 -24.05 -7.87
N ARG A 65 -9.09 -22.98 -8.02
CA ARG A 65 -10.55 -23.08 -8.06
C ARG A 65 -11.03 -23.88 -9.27
N THR A 66 -10.45 -23.65 -10.43
CA THR A 66 -10.76 -24.38 -11.68
C THR A 66 -10.39 -25.85 -11.53
N TRP A 67 -9.18 -26.14 -11.04
CA TRP A 67 -8.72 -27.51 -10.80
C TRP A 67 -9.64 -28.23 -9.81
N ARG A 68 -10.10 -27.56 -8.77
CA ARG A 68 -11.06 -28.13 -7.81
C ARG A 68 -12.38 -28.49 -8.47
N TYR A 69 -12.97 -27.60 -9.26
CA TYR A 69 -14.20 -27.92 -9.99
C TYR A 69 -13.99 -29.10 -10.93
N GLN A 70 -12.88 -29.12 -11.67
CA GLN A 70 -12.53 -30.23 -12.55
C GLN A 70 -12.39 -31.55 -11.79
N LEU A 71 -11.77 -31.56 -10.60
CA LEU A 71 -11.62 -32.74 -9.76
C LEU A 71 -12.99 -33.33 -9.35
N VAL A 72 -13.91 -32.49 -8.86
CA VAL A 72 -15.23 -32.96 -8.40
C VAL A 72 -16.12 -33.40 -9.57
N LEU A 73 -16.05 -32.72 -10.71
CA LEU A 73 -16.79 -33.11 -11.92
C LEU A 73 -16.26 -34.41 -12.53
N ASN A 74 -14.94 -34.61 -12.55
CA ASN A 74 -14.32 -35.85 -13.01
C ASN A 74 -14.74 -37.06 -12.15
N VAL A 75 -14.82 -36.88 -10.83
CA VAL A 75 -15.30 -37.90 -9.88
C VAL A 75 -16.76 -38.26 -10.13
N SER A 76 -17.54 -37.28 -10.57
CA SER A 76 -18.92 -37.46 -11.01
C SER A 76 -19.04 -38.10 -12.40
N GLY A 77 -17.92 -38.43 -13.05
CA GLY A 77 -17.88 -39.11 -14.35
C GLY A 77 -17.80 -38.19 -15.57
N TYR A 78 -17.59 -36.88 -15.39
CA TYR A 78 -17.62 -35.91 -16.49
C TYR A 78 -16.26 -35.27 -16.74
N ARG A 79 -15.73 -35.40 -17.97
CA ARG A 79 -14.58 -34.60 -18.43
C ARG A 79 -15.06 -33.24 -18.90
N VAL A 80 -14.37 -32.21 -18.45
CA VAL A 80 -14.64 -30.83 -18.86
C VAL A 80 -13.42 -30.18 -19.47
N ASN A 81 -13.65 -29.29 -20.44
CA ASN A 81 -12.59 -28.47 -21.02
C ASN A 81 -12.05 -27.49 -19.97
N SER A 82 -10.76 -27.64 -19.62
CA SER A 82 -10.12 -26.84 -18.57
C SER A 82 -10.08 -25.35 -18.89
N VAL A 83 -9.91 -24.96 -20.16
CA VAL A 83 -9.88 -23.55 -20.56
C VAL A 83 -11.27 -22.92 -20.43
N ALA A 84 -12.31 -23.61 -20.91
CA ALA A 84 -13.68 -23.15 -20.74
C ALA A 84 -14.05 -23.05 -19.25
N LEU A 85 -13.65 -24.02 -18.42
CA LEU A 85 -13.92 -24.00 -16.98
C LEU A 85 -13.17 -22.86 -16.27
N PHE A 86 -11.95 -22.56 -16.72
CA PHE A 86 -11.18 -21.43 -16.22
C PHE A 86 -11.87 -20.10 -16.54
N LEU A 87 -12.32 -19.91 -17.80
CA LEU A 87 -13.09 -18.73 -18.20
C LEU A 87 -14.38 -18.60 -17.39
N ILE A 88 -15.15 -19.68 -17.21
CA ILE A 88 -16.33 -19.71 -16.35
C ILE A 88 -15.99 -19.29 -14.92
N THR A 89 -14.83 -19.73 -14.40
CA THR A 89 -14.37 -19.38 -13.05
C THR A 89 -14.06 -17.88 -12.92
N LEU A 90 -13.47 -17.26 -13.96
CA LEU A 90 -13.24 -15.82 -13.99
C LEU A 90 -14.56 -15.03 -14.04
N VAL A 91 -15.51 -15.45 -14.89
CA VAL A 91 -16.84 -14.84 -14.98
C VAL A 91 -17.59 -14.97 -13.65
N ARG A 92 -17.49 -16.13 -12.98
CA ARG A 92 -18.05 -16.35 -11.65
C ARG A 92 -17.50 -15.36 -10.62
N ASN A 93 -16.20 -15.04 -10.66
CA ASN A 93 -15.63 -14.05 -9.75
C ASN A 93 -16.25 -12.66 -9.98
N PHE A 94 -16.35 -12.23 -11.25
CA PHE A 94 -17.02 -10.97 -11.61
C PHE A 94 -18.43 -10.85 -11.04
N PHE A 95 -19.29 -11.84 -11.28
CA PHE A 95 -20.67 -11.79 -10.76
C PHE A 95 -20.72 -11.91 -9.23
N SER A 96 -19.81 -12.68 -8.62
CA SER A 96 -19.70 -12.82 -7.16
C SER A 96 -19.44 -11.49 -6.47
N ASP A 97 -18.68 -10.61 -7.12
CA ASP A 97 -18.30 -9.31 -6.56
C ASP A 97 -19.32 -8.22 -6.92
N LEU A 98 -20.14 -8.42 -7.97
CA LEU A 98 -21.19 -7.49 -8.40
C LEU A 98 -22.48 -7.62 -7.57
N LEU A 99 -22.91 -8.86 -7.29
CA LEU A 99 -24.21 -9.15 -6.66
C LEU A 99 -24.08 -9.38 -5.13
N PRO A 100 -25.07 -8.93 -4.34
CA PRO A 100 -25.04 -9.05 -2.88
C PRO A 100 -25.10 -10.51 -2.43
N ALA A 101 -24.68 -10.77 -1.18
CA ALA A 101 -24.66 -12.09 -0.55
C ALA A 101 -23.97 -13.19 -1.38
N ARG A 102 -23.03 -12.81 -2.26
CA ARG A 102 -22.34 -13.71 -3.21
C ARG A 102 -23.32 -14.50 -4.09
N LEU A 103 -24.53 -14.00 -4.33
CA LEU A 103 -25.53 -14.64 -5.20
C LEU A 103 -25.01 -14.84 -6.63
N GLY A 104 -24.13 -13.95 -7.09
CA GLY A 104 -23.53 -14.07 -8.41
C GLY A 104 -22.64 -15.29 -8.60
N THR A 105 -22.25 -15.99 -7.53
CA THR A 105 -21.55 -17.27 -7.64
C THR A 105 -22.40 -18.36 -8.31
N LEU A 106 -23.73 -18.23 -8.30
CA LEU A 106 -24.67 -19.13 -8.97
C LEU A 106 -24.54 -19.10 -10.50
N ILE A 107 -23.92 -18.06 -11.08
CA ILE A 107 -23.67 -18.00 -12.54
C ILE A 107 -22.83 -19.19 -13.03
N TYR A 108 -21.99 -19.76 -12.16
CA TYR A 108 -21.26 -20.99 -12.42
C TYR A 108 -22.20 -22.12 -12.86
N ILE A 109 -23.31 -22.30 -12.14
CA ILE A 109 -24.27 -23.39 -12.39
C ILE A 109 -24.88 -23.22 -13.80
N TYR A 110 -25.32 -22.00 -14.09
CA TYR A 110 -25.89 -21.64 -15.39
C TYR A 110 -24.89 -21.84 -16.54
N LEU A 111 -23.66 -21.36 -16.39
CA LEU A 111 -22.66 -21.40 -17.46
C LEU A 111 -22.15 -22.82 -17.72
N VAL A 112 -21.90 -23.63 -16.68
CA VAL A 112 -21.50 -25.03 -16.87
C VAL A 112 -22.62 -25.81 -17.56
N LYS A 113 -23.88 -25.63 -17.13
CA LYS A 113 -25.03 -26.28 -17.78
C LYS A 113 -25.14 -25.87 -19.26
N ASN A 114 -25.09 -24.58 -19.57
CA ASN A 114 -25.41 -24.09 -20.91
C ASN A 114 -24.22 -24.07 -21.88
N ARG A 115 -22.98 -24.03 -21.39
CA ARG A 115 -21.78 -24.04 -22.23
C ARG A 115 -21.12 -25.40 -22.33
N MET A 116 -21.24 -26.25 -21.30
CA MET A 116 -20.63 -27.58 -21.30
C MET A 116 -21.66 -28.72 -21.38
N GLY A 117 -22.95 -28.45 -21.20
CA GLY A 117 -24.00 -29.46 -21.36
C GLY A 117 -24.02 -30.52 -20.25
N LEU A 118 -23.54 -30.18 -19.05
CA LEU A 118 -23.55 -31.10 -17.90
C LEU A 118 -24.92 -31.09 -17.20
N PRO A 119 -25.33 -32.23 -16.60
CA PRO A 119 -26.55 -32.30 -15.79
C PRO A 119 -26.42 -31.54 -14.47
N LEU A 120 -27.57 -31.18 -13.87
CA LEU A 120 -27.61 -30.31 -12.70
C LEU A 120 -27.04 -30.97 -11.43
N GLY A 121 -27.23 -32.28 -11.23
CA GLY A 121 -26.74 -33.00 -10.05
C GLY A 121 -25.23 -32.84 -9.81
N PRO A 122 -24.35 -33.22 -10.77
CA PRO A 122 -22.91 -33.03 -10.66
C PRO A 122 -22.49 -31.56 -10.47
N ILE A 123 -23.18 -30.64 -11.15
CA ILE A 123 -22.88 -29.20 -11.07
C ILE A 123 -23.16 -28.69 -9.67
N LEU A 124 -24.34 -28.99 -9.11
CA LEU A 124 -24.73 -28.60 -7.76
C LEU A 124 -23.85 -29.25 -6.70
N SER A 125 -23.51 -30.53 -6.88
CA SER A 125 -22.53 -31.21 -6.04
C SER A 125 -21.19 -30.47 -6.07
N SER A 126 -20.62 -30.17 -7.24
CA SER A 126 -19.35 -29.45 -7.36
C SER A 126 -19.38 -28.05 -6.72
N PHE A 127 -20.51 -27.35 -6.83
CA PHE A 127 -20.73 -26.06 -6.18
C PHE A 127 -20.81 -26.18 -4.66
N ALA A 128 -21.55 -27.16 -4.14
CA ALA A 128 -21.71 -27.39 -2.70
C ALA A 128 -20.38 -27.73 -2.02
N HIS A 129 -19.60 -28.65 -2.60
CA HIS A 129 -18.25 -28.94 -2.11
C HIS A 129 -17.39 -27.69 -2.12
N ALA A 130 -17.40 -26.94 -3.23
CA ALA A 130 -16.63 -25.72 -3.35
C ALA A 130 -16.96 -24.70 -2.24
N PHE A 131 -18.24 -24.50 -1.94
CA PHE A 131 -18.69 -23.56 -0.92
C PHE A 131 -18.29 -24.01 0.50
N ILE A 132 -18.54 -25.27 0.84
CA ILE A 132 -18.28 -25.79 2.20
C ILE A 132 -16.79 -25.88 2.50
N PHE A 133 -15.99 -26.42 1.57
CA PHE A 133 -14.55 -26.50 1.76
C PHE A 133 -13.87 -25.12 1.79
N ASP A 134 -14.46 -24.09 1.15
CA ASP A 134 -14.00 -22.71 1.27
C ASP A 134 -14.21 -22.14 2.68
N ILE A 135 -15.26 -22.55 3.40
CA ILE A 135 -15.52 -22.18 4.81
C ILE A 135 -14.56 -22.92 5.73
N ILE A 136 -14.38 -24.22 5.53
CA ILE A 136 -13.43 -25.03 6.32
C ILE A 136 -12.01 -24.49 6.16
N SER A 137 -11.60 -24.19 4.92
CA SER A 137 -10.27 -23.63 4.64
C SER A 137 -10.06 -22.26 5.30
N LEU A 138 -11.10 -21.42 5.33
CA LEU A 138 -11.05 -20.14 6.02
C LEU A 138 -10.91 -20.32 7.54
N ALA A 139 -11.67 -21.24 8.14
CA ALA A 139 -11.56 -21.55 9.57
C ALA A 139 -10.14 -22.03 9.94
N ILE A 140 -9.54 -22.89 9.11
CA ILE A 140 -8.16 -23.38 9.30
C ILE A 140 -7.14 -22.22 9.24
N LEU A 141 -7.32 -21.26 8.32
CA LEU A 141 -6.42 -20.11 8.20
C LEU A 141 -6.54 -19.11 9.35
N ILE A 142 -7.72 -18.99 9.96
CA ILE A 142 -7.97 -18.08 11.09
C ILE A 142 -7.25 -18.53 12.35
N LEU A 143 -7.20 -19.84 12.64
CA LEU A 143 -6.65 -20.33 13.92
C LEU A 143 -5.17 -19.94 14.15
N PRO A 144 -4.23 -20.14 13.21
CA PRO A 144 -2.85 -19.70 13.38
C PRO A 144 -2.70 -18.18 13.46
N ALA A 145 -3.50 -17.44 12.69
CA ALA A 145 -3.46 -15.97 12.71
C ALA A 145 -3.85 -15.43 14.11
N LEU A 146 -4.84 -16.03 14.76
CA LEU A 146 -5.24 -15.67 16.13
C LEU A 146 -4.18 -16.03 17.16
N ALA A 147 -3.48 -17.15 16.99
CA ALA A 147 -2.45 -17.60 17.93
C ALA A 147 -1.24 -16.66 18.01
N VAL A 148 -0.91 -15.99 16.89
CA VAL A 148 0.25 -15.10 16.78
C VAL A 148 -0.14 -13.63 17.00
N THR A 149 -1.41 -13.28 16.80
CA THR A 149 -1.86 -11.90 17.02
C THR A 149 -1.98 -11.63 18.52
N ALA A 150 -1.26 -10.61 19.02
CA ALA A 150 -1.33 -10.13 20.40
C ALA A 150 -2.65 -9.38 20.70
N LEU A 151 -3.79 -10.07 20.53
CA LEU A 151 -5.10 -9.60 21.00
C LEU A 151 -5.24 -9.89 22.50
N GLY A 152 -6.11 -9.13 23.18
CA GLY A 152 -6.44 -9.40 24.57
C GLY A 152 -7.00 -10.83 24.74
N PRO A 153 -6.72 -11.55 25.85
CA PRO A 153 -7.04 -12.98 26.00
C PRO A 153 -8.50 -13.34 25.70
N GLN A 154 -9.43 -12.48 26.11
CA GLN A 154 -10.86 -12.67 25.86
C GLN A 154 -11.21 -12.59 24.37
N SER A 155 -10.64 -11.64 23.63
CA SER A 155 -10.90 -11.46 22.20
C SER A 155 -10.34 -12.63 21.39
N THR A 156 -9.13 -13.09 21.75
CA THR A 156 -8.52 -14.28 21.14
C THR A 156 -9.38 -15.52 21.36
N LEU A 157 -9.87 -15.75 22.58
CA LEU A 157 -10.71 -16.89 22.91
C LEU A 157 -12.03 -16.86 22.12
N ILE A 158 -12.72 -15.72 22.06
CA ILE A 158 -13.99 -15.59 21.33
C ILE A 158 -13.78 -15.91 19.84
N LEU A 159 -12.76 -15.31 19.21
CA LEU A 159 -12.49 -15.52 17.79
C LEU A 159 -12.07 -16.98 17.50
N ALA A 160 -11.32 -17.60 18.41
CA ALA A 160 -10.93 -19.01 18.28
C ALA A 160 -12.16 -19.92 18.37
N VAL A 161 -13.05 -19.69 19.35
CA VAL A 161 -14.31 -20.43 19.48
C VAL A 161 -15.17 -20.25 18.23
N VAL A 162 -15.30 -19.03 17.72
CA VAL A 162 -16.05 -18.76 16.49
C VAL A 162 -15.45 -19.52 15.30
N ALA A 163 -14.13 -19.50 15.11
CA ALA A 163 -13.47 -20.22 14.03
C ALA A 163 -13.67 -21.74 14.15
N VAL A 164 -13.54 -22.31 15.35
CA VAL A 164 -13.78 -23.75 15.61
C VAL A 164 -15.24 -24.11 15.35
N VAL A 165 -16.19 -23.33 15.86
CA VAL A 165 -17.63 -23.56 15.66
C VAL A 165 -18.00 -23.47 14.19
N LEU A 166 -17.49 -22.48 13.45
CA LEU A 166 -17.72 -22.35 12.02
C LEU A 166 -17.13 -23.54 11.24
N GLY A 167 -15.91 -23.97 11.57
CA GLY A 167 -15.28 -25.13 10.95
C GLY A 167 -16.03 -26.43 11.24
N ALA A 168 -16.40 -26.66 12.50
CA ALA A 168 -17.17 -27.83 12.93
C ALA A 168 -18.57 -27.85 12.30
N ALA A 169 -19.26 -26.71 12.26
CA ALA A 169 -20.56 -26.59 11.60
C ALA A 169 -20.45 -26.87 10.09
N ALA A 170 -19.43 -26.33 9.41
CA ALA A 170 -19.20 -26.59 7.99
C ALA A 170 -18.91 -28.08 7.71
N PHE A 171 -18.10 -28.73 8.56
CA PHE A 171 -17.83 -30.16 8.46
C PHE A 171 -19.09 -31.00 8.73
N MET A 172 -19.88 -30.65 9.74
CA MET A 172 -21.15 -31.30 10.05
C MET A 172 -22.14 -31.16 8.89
N ILE A 173 -22.25 -29.96 8.30
CA ILE A 173 -23.09 -29.73 7.12
C ILE A 173 -22.62 -30.62 5.97
N LEU A 174 -21.32 -30.72 5.70
CA LEU A 174 -20.78 -31.60 4.65
C LEU A 174 -21.17 -33.06 4.88
N ALA A 175 -21.03 -33.55 6.11
CA ALA A 175 -21.35 -34.94 6.47
C ALA A 175 -22.86 -35.23 6.38
N LEU A 176 -23.70 -34.27 6.75
CA LEU A 176 -25.17 -34.40 6.71
C LEU A 176 -25.76 -34.09 5.33
N LEU A 177 -25.00 -33.49 4.41
CA LEU A 177 -25.54 -32.98 3.14
C LEU A 177 -26.27 -34.05 2.31
N PRO A 178 -25.74 -35.29 2.12
CA PRO A 178 -26.46 -36.34 1.40
C PRO A 178 -27.80 -36.69 2.06
N TYR A 179 -27.83 -36.77 3.39
CA TYR A 179 -29.04 -37.04 4.15
C TYR A 179 -30.06 -35.91 4.03
N LEU A 180 -29.61 -34.65 4.12
CA LEU A 180 -30.47 -33.48 3.96
C LEU A 180 -31.10 -33.42 2.56
N CYS A 181 -30.33 -33.75 1.51
CA CYS A 181 -30.86 -33.88 0.15
C CYS A 181 -31.92 -34.98 0.06
N GLY A 182 -31.68 -36.17 0.64
CA GLY A 182 -32.67 -37.24 0.67
C GLY A 182 -33.93 -36.91 1.49
N LEU A 183 -33.79 -36.14 2.57
CA LEU A 183 -34.94 -35.62 3.32
C LEU A 183 -35.74 -34.61 2.49
N ALA A 184 -35.06 -33.69 1.81
CA ALA A 184 -35.69 -32.73 0.91
C ALA A 184 -36.39 -33.43 -0.27
N GLU A 185 -35.82 -34.52 -0.80
CA GLU A 185 -36.41 -35.35 -1.84
C GLU A 185 -37.75 -35.94 -1.38
N LYS A 186 -37.77 -36.53 -0.17
CA LYS A 186 -38.99 -37.07 0.46
C LYS A 186 -40.04 -36.00 0.73
N ILE A 187 -39.63 -34.82 1.21
CA ILE A 187 -40.54 -33.70 1.48
C ILE A 187 -41.15 -33.20 0.17
N THR A 188 -40.32 -33.04 -0.87
CA THR A 188 -40.77 -32.58 -2.20
C THR A 188 -41.82 -33.52 -2.79
N GLY A 189 -41.65 -34.83 -2.60
CA GLY A 189 -42.64 -35.85 -2.96
C GLY A 189 -44.03 -35.63 -2.34
N LYS A 190 -44.10 -35.01 -1.15
CA LYS A 190 -45.34 -34.72 -0.42
C LYS A 190 -45.96 -33.37 -0.74
N LEU A 191 -45.29 -32.51 -1.54
CA LEU A 191 -45.80 -31.19 -1.90
C LEU A 191 -46.86 -31.28 -3.00
N SER A 192 -48.04 -31.76 -2.60
CA SER A 192 -49.36 -31.22 -2.92
C SER A 192 -49.49 -30.31 -4.14
N PHE A 193 -49.10 -29.05 -3.87
CA PHE A 193 -49.34 -27.88 -4.70
C PHE A 193 -48.40 -27.72 -5.89
N LEU A 194 -47.31 -28.49 -5.96
CA LEU A 194 -46.39 -28.44 -7.11
C LEU A 194 -46.89 -29.37 -8.23
N PRO A 195 -46.86 -28.93 -9.50
CA PRO A 195 -47.18 -29.80 -10.63
C PRO A 195 -46.23 -31.01 -10.67
N GLU A 196 -46.74 -32.16 -11.09
CA GLU A 196 -46.01 -33.44 -11.07
C GLU A 196 -44.65 -33.36 -11.80
N LYS A 197 -44.60 -32.71 -12.96
CA LYS A 197 -43.35 -32.51 -13.72
C LYS A 197 -42.27 -31.76 -12.93
N TRP A 198 -42.67 -30.73 -12.17
CA TRP A 198 -41.74 -29.96 -11.34
C TRP A 198 -41.31 -30.74 -10.11
N ARG A 199 -42.23 -31.50 -9.51
CA ARG A 199 -41.95 -32.38 -8.37
C ARG A 199 -40.93 -33.46 -8.75
N ALA A 200 -41.18 -34.18 -9.84
CA ALA A 200 -40.27 -35.20 -10.36
C ALA A 200 -38.89 -34.61 -10.69
N GLY A 201 -38.85 -33.50 -11.43
CA GLY A 201 -37.57 -32.85 -11.76
C GLY A 201 -36.79 -32.38 -10.53
N LEU A 202 -37.45 -31.87 -9.48
CA LEU A 202 -36.78 -31.50 -8.23
C LEU A 202 -36.28 -32.72 -7.46
N GLN A 203 -37.07 -33.80 -7.41
CA GLN A 203 -36.66 -35.06 -6.78
C GLN A 203 -35.44 -35.65 -7.48
N ASP A 204 -35.44 -35.70 -8.82
CA ASP A 204 -34.31 -36.18 -9.61
C ASP A 204 -33.04 -35.37 -9.32
N ILE A 205 -33.14 -34.03 -9.30
CA ILE A 205 -32.00 -33.16 -9.00
C ILE A 205 -31.46 -33.41 -7.57
N LEU A 206 -32.34 -33.56 -6.59
CA LEU A 206 -31.95 -33.81 -5.19
C LEU A 206 -31.30 -35.19 -5.04
N HIS A 207 -31.86 -36.20 -5.70
CA HIS A 207 -31.36 -37.56 -5.72
C HIS A 207 -29.97 -37.64 -6.37
N GLU A 208 -29.81 -37.09 -7.58
CA GLU A 208 -28.53 -37.02 -8.29
C GLU A 208 -27.48 -36.25 -7.47
N SER A 209 -27.87 -35.12 -6.88
CA SER A 209 -26.96 -34.31 -6.06
C SER A 209 -26.47 -35.11 -4.84
N ALA A 210 -27.39 -35.77 -4.11
CA ALA A 210 -27.05 -36.61 -2.96
C ALA A 210 -26.10 -37.75 -3.36
N HIS A 211 -26.41 -38.41 -4.49
CA HIS A 211 -25.60 -39.48 -5.05
C HIS A 211 -24.17 -38.99 -5.36
N HIS A 212 -24.03 -37.87 -6.08
CA HIS A 212 -22.71 -37.35 -6.44
C HIS A 212 -21.91 -36.80 -5.25
N ILE A 213 -22.57 -36.32 -4.19
CA ILE A 213 -21.89 -35.94 -2.94
C ILE A 213 -21.36 -37.18 -2.22
N SER A 214 -22.20 -38.21 -2.06
CA SER A 214 -21.79 -39.48 -1.47
C SER A 214 -20.66 -40.15 -2.28
N LEU A 215 -20.74 -40.11 -3.62
CA LEU A 215 -19.71 -40.65 -4.51
C LEU A 215 -18.35 -39.98 -4.28
N ALA A 216 -18.32 -38.66 -4.14
CA ALA A 216 -17.07 -37.91 -3.87
C ALA A 216 -16.47 -38.26 -2.50
N GLN A 217 -17.31 -38.51 -1.50
CA GLN A 217 -16.90 -38.98 -0.19
C GLN A 217 -16.29 -40.38 -0.26
N HIS A 218 -16.98 -41.34 -0.88
CA HIS A 218 -16.54 -42.73 -0.96
C HIS A 218 -15.26 -42.93 -1.77
N GLN A 219 -14.99 -42.06 -2.76
CA GLN A 219 -13.75 -42.08 -3.53
C GLN A 219 -12.55 -41.39 -2.83
N GLY A 220 -12.70 -40.95 -1.57
CA GLY A 220 -11.60 -40.37 -0.79
C GLY A 220 -11.05 -39.08 -1.40
N VAL A 221 -11.89 -38.24 -2.00
CA VAL A 221 -11.46 -37.05 -2.74
C VAL A 221 -11.33 -35.84 -1.80
N TYR A 222 -11.95 -35.89 -0.63
CA TYR A 222 -12.10 -34.75 0.27
C TYR A 222 -10.79 -34.07 0.69
N TRP A 223 -9.72 -34.83 0.96
CA TRP A 223 -8.43 -34.23 1.29
C TRP A 223 -7.80 -33.46 0.12
N ARG A 224 -8.01 -33.93 -1.11
CA ARG A 224 -7.58 -33.25 -2.33
C ARG A 224 -8.41 -31.98 -2.56
N VAL A 225 -9.73 -32.04 -2.34
CA VAL A 225 -10.61 -30.85 -2.39
C VAL A 225 -10.22 -29.83 -1.31
N LEU A 226 -9.91 -30.28 -0.09
CA LEU A 226 -9.46 -29.43 1.00
C LEU A 226 -8.14 -28.74 0.65
N ALA A 227 -7.15 -29.48 0.15
CA ALA A 227 -5.86 -28.92 -0.25
C ALA A 227 -6.01 -27.84 -1.34
N LEU A 228 -6.84 -28.09 -2.36
CA LEU A 228 -7.13 -27.09 -3.40
C LEU A 228 -7.90 -25.89 -2.84
N SER A 229 -8.85 -26.10 -1.92
CA SER A 229 -9.64 -25.02 -1.30
C SER A 229 -8.79 -24.16 -0.37
N PHE A 230 -7.84 -24.77 0.34
CA PHE A 230 -6.82 -24.06 1.08
C PHE A 230 -5.95 -23.22 0.14
N GLY A 231 -5.50 -23.80 -0.98
CA GLY A 231 -4.78 -23.08 -2.02
C GLY A 231 -5.55 -21.88 -2.57
N VAL A 232 -6.85 -22.02 -2.82
CA VAL A 232 -7.75 -20.92 -3.20
C VAL A 232 -7.73 -19.81 -2.15
N ARG A 233 -7.93 -20.14 -0.87
CA ARG A 233 -8.00 -19.13 0.20
C ARG A 233 -6.64 -18.48 0.46
N ALA A 234 -5.57 -19.26 0.57
CA ALA A 234 -4.22 -18.76 0.75
C ALA A 234 -3.81 -17.80 -0.38
N CYS A 235 -3.99 -18.20 -1.64
CA CYS A 235 -3.69 -17.33 -2.78
C CYS A 235 -4.56 -16.06 -2.80
N LYS A 236 -5.84 -16.16 -2.43
CA LYS A 236 -6.71 -14.97 -2.34
C LYS A 236 -6.16 -13.93 -1.36
N TYR A 237 -5.91 -14.36 -0.12
CA TYR A 237 -5.46 -13.44 0.92
C TYR A 237 -4.03 -12.96 0.70
N LEU A 238 -3.14 -13.80 0.14
CA LEU A 238 -1.82 -13.34 -0.29
C LEU A 238 -1.93 -12.31 -1.42
N SER A 239 -2.77 -12.54 -2.43
CA SER A 239 -3.04 -11.54 -3.48
C SER A 239 -3.46 -10.21 -2.87
N TYR A 240 -4.46 -10.24 -1.98
CA TYR A 240 -4.97 -9.03 -1.33
C TYR A 240 -3.91 -8.36 -0.45
N TYR A 241 -3.08 -9.13 0.24
CA TYR A 241 -1.97 -8.62 1.05
C TYR A 241 -0.87 -7.97 0.20
N MET A 242 -0.49 -8.57 -0.94
CA MET A 242 0.48 -7.97 -1.87
C MET A 242 -0.01 -6.62 -2.41
N LEU A 243 -1.29 -6.53 -2.78
CA LEU A 243 -1.89 -5.26 -3.20
C LEU A 243 -1.93 -4.24 -2.06
N PHE A 244 -2.30 -4.68 -0.86
CA PHE A 244 -2.32 -3.83 0.34
C PHE A 244 -0.94 -3.23 0.64
N LEU A 245 0.11 -4.05 0.62
CA LEU A 245 1.49 -3.57 0.74
C LEU A 245 1.86 -2.62 -0.41
N GLY A 246 1.50 -2.96 -1.64
CA GLY A 246 1.74 -2.11 -2.81
C GLY A 246 1.13 -0.71 -2.70
N LEU A 247 -0.03 -0.59 -2.04
CA LEU A 247 -0.71 0.69 -1.78
C LEU A 247 -0.01 1.51 -0.69
N LEU A 248 0.49 0.87 0.37
CA LEU A 248 0.93 1.57 1.58
C LEU A 248 2.44 1.77 1.71
N LEU A 249 3.26 0.88 1.14
CA LEU A 249 4.73 1.04 1.17
C LEU A 249 5.22 2.35 0.50
N PRO A 250 4.59 2.87 -0.59
CA PRO A 250 4.93 4.17 -1.14
C PRO A 250 4.67 5.35 -0.18
N LEU A 251 3.76 5.20 0.78
CA LEU A 251 3.46 6.22 1.79
C LEU A 251 4.53 6.30 2.90
N GLY A 252 5.53 5.42 2.86
CA GLY A 252 6.62 5.38 3.81
C GLY A 252 6.44 4.35 4.93
N PHE A 253 5.42 3.50 4.87
CA PHE A 253 5.33 2.33 5.75
C PHE A 253 6.28 1.22 5.31
N THR A 254 6.54 0.28 6.20
CA THR A 254 7.31 -0.94 5.96
C THR A 254 6.41 -2.18 6.03
N VAL A 255 6.94 -3.33 5.62
CA VAL A 255 6.21 -4.60 5.74
C VAL A 255 5.98 -4.97 7.21
N SER A 256 6.88 -4.59 8.12
CA SER A 256 6.74 -4.85 9.55
C SER A 256 5.62 -4.06 10.21
N ASP A 257 5.26 -2.90 9.65
CA ASP A 257 4.11 -2.12 10.11
C ASP A 257 2.80 -2.88 9.86
N PHE A 258 2.79 -3.81 8.91
CA PHE A 258 1.62 -4.57 8.50
C PHE A 258 1.84 -6.08 8.56
N PRO A 259 1.95 -6.67 9.76
CA PRO A 259 2.09 -8.12 9.92
C PRO A 259 0.95 -8.87 9.23
N LEU A 260 1.30 -9.95 8.53
CA LEU A 260 0.38 -10.71 7.68
C LEU A 260 -0.85 -11.17 8.46
N GLU A 261 -0.68 -11.64 9.69
CA GLU A 261 -1.74 -12.15 10.56
C GLU A 261 -2.78 -11.07 10.90
N LYS A 262 -2.34 -9.84 11.21
CA LYS A 262 -3.24 -8.72 11.50
C LYS A 262 -4.00 -8.31 10.24
N VAL A 263 -3.28 -8.10 9.14
CA VAL A 263 -3.91 -7.69 7.88
C VAL A 263 -4.90 -8.75 7.42
N PHE A 264 -4.53 -10.03 7.48
CA PHE A 264 -5.41 -11.16 7.14
C PHE A 264 -6.73 -11.13 7.92
N LEU A 265 -6.71 -10.87 9.24
CA LEU A 265 -7.94 -10.77 10.04
C LEU A 265 -8.84 -9.62 9.55
N GLY A 266 -8.25 -8.46 9.22
CA GLY A 266 -8.97 -7.34 8.63
C GLY A 266 -9.51 -7.60 7.22
N LEU A 267 -8.77 -8.31 6.37
CA LEU A 267 -9.25 -8.77 5.06
C LEU A 267 -10.44 -9.72 5.21
N CYS A 268 -10.37 -10.65 6.17
CA CYS A 268 -11.42 -11.62 6.43
C CYS A 268 -12.71 -10.95 6.91
N SER A 269 -12.63 -9.98 7.81
CA SER A 269 -13.82 -9.29 8.32
C SER A 269 -14.56 -8.54 7.21
N ALA A 270 -13.83 -7.85 6.33
CA ALA A 270 -14.40 -7.14 5.18
C ALA A 270 -15.11 -8.09 4.23
N GLU A 271 -14.52 -9.26 3.94
CA GLU A 271 -15.14 -10.28 3.11
C GLU A 271 -16.39 -10.92 3.71
N LEU A 272 -16.39 -11.12 5.03
CA LEU A 272 -17.54 -11.64 5.76
C LEU A 272 -18.69 -10.61 5.72
N ALA A 273 -18.38 -9.33 5.93
CA ALA A 273 -19.36 -8.25 5.84
C ALA A 273 -19.97 -8.13 4.43
N ALA A 274 -19.15 -8.22 3.37
CA ALA A 274 -19.65 -8.21 1.99
C ALA A 274 -20.54 -9.42 1.65
N SER A 275 -20.41 -10.51 2.40
CA SER A 275 -21.24 -11.73 2.23
C SER A 275 -22.62 -11.63 2.88
N LEU A 276 -22.87 -10.60 3.69
CA LEU A 276 -24.17 -10.39 4.31
C LEU A 276 -25.17 -9.83 3.28
N PRO A 277 -26.47 -10.13 3.40
CA PRO A 277 -27.50 -9.65 2.48
C PRO A 277 -27.74 -8.14 2.57
N VAL A 278 -27.13 -7.45 3.55
CA VAL A 278 -27.25 -6.00 3.76
C VAL A 278 -26.20 -5.17 3.02
N SER A 279 -25.25 -5.82 2.32
CA SER A 279 -24.23 -5.11 1.56
C SER A 279 -24.82 -4.39 0.34
N GLY A 280 -24.35 -3.17 0.09
CA GLY A 280 -24.73 -2.39 -1.09
C GLY A 280 -24.31 -3.05 -2.40
N ILE A 281 -24.65 -2.42 -3.53
CA ILE A 281 -24.20 -2.88 -4.86
C ILE A 281 -22.67 -2.98 -4.86
N ALA A 282 -22.15 -4.09 -5.40
CA ALA A 282 -20.72 -4.38 -5.43
C ALA A 282 -20.03 -4.45 -4.05
N GLY A 283 -20.79 -4.61 -2.96
CA GLY A 283 -20.26 -4.69 -1.60
C GLY A 283 -19.88 -3.33 -0.98
N PHE A 284 -20.07 -2.21 -1.69
CA PHE A 284 -19.72 -0.88 -1.21
C PHE A 284 -20.49 -0.49 0.06
N GLY A 285 -19.77 0.12 1.01
CA GLY A 285 -20.23 0.50 2.34
C GLY A 285 -19.91 -0.59 3.36
N ALA A 286 -20.46 -1.80 3.18
CA ALA A 286 -20.26 -2.88 4.15
C ALA A 286 -18.81 -3.39 4.18
N TYR A 287 -18.18 -3.53 3.01
CA TYR A 287 -16.79 -3.97 2.91
C TYR A 287 -15.84 -2.96 3.56
N GLU A 288 -15.93 -1.70 3.18
CA GLU A 288 -15.06 -0.63 3.66
C GLU A 288 -15.30 -0.30 5.13
N GLY A 289 -16.56 -0.34 5.57
CA GLY A 289 -16.91 -0.12 6.98
C GLY A 289 -16.32 -1.21 7.89
N ALA A 290 -16.49 -2.49 7.52
CA ALA A 290 -15.94 -3.60 8.30
C ALA A 290 -14.41 -3.65 8.26
N TRP A 291 -13.81 -3.36 7.10
CA TRP A 291 -12.37 -3.19 6.97
C TRP A 291 -11.88 -2.09 7.91
N THR A 292 -12.45 -0.88 7.78
CA THR A 292 -12.04 0.29 8.55
C THR A 292 -12.14 0.04 10.05
N LEU A 293 -13.26 -0.52 10.50
CA LEU A 293 -13.49 -0.85 11.90
C LEU A 293 -12.46 -1.84 12.44
N VAL A 294 -12.24 -2.96 11.75
CA VAL A 294 -11.34 -4.00 12.25
C VAL A 294 -9.89 -3.55 12.20
N PHE A 295 -9.47 -2.81 11.17
CA PHE A 295 -8.12 -2.25 11.14
C PHE A 295 -7.88 -1.26 12.28
N GLN A 296 -8.86 -0.43 12.64
CA GLN A 296 -8.76 0.44 13.82
C GLN A 296 -8.65 -0.37 15.12
N LEU A 297 -9.46 -1.43 15.28
CA LEU A 297 -9.37 -2.32 16.44
C LEU A 297 -8.03 -3.06 16.53
N LEU A 298 -7.36 -3.28 15.41
CA LEU A 298 -6.01 -3.86 15.33
C LEU A 298 -4.89 -2.84 15.60
N GLY A 299 -5.24 -1.57 15.87
CA GLY A 299 -4.33 -0.49 16.24
C GLY A 299 -3.86 0.37 15.06
N TYR A 300 -4.46 0.24 13.88
CA TYR A 300 -4.09 1.07 12.73
C TYR A 300 -4.79 2.43 12.77
N PRO A 301 -4.10 3.52 12.36
CA PRO A 301 -4.71 4.85 12.30
C PRO A 301 -5.97 4.88 11.43
N GLU A 302 -7.02 5.57 11.89
CA GLU A 302 -8.32 5.68 11.19
C GLU A 302 -8.12 6.05 9.71
N ARG A 303 -7.30 7.08 9.43
CA ARG A 303 -7.05 7.53 8.06
C ARG A 303 -6.45 6.43 7.17
N ILE A 304 -5.51 5.62 7.68
CA ILE A 304 -4.89 4.52 6.92
C ILE A 304 -5.89 3.39 6.70
N ALA A 305 -6.69 3.07 7.71
CA ALA A 305 -7.75 2.07 7.61
C ALA A 305 -8.77 2.46 6.53
N VAL A 306 -9.24 3.71 6.54
CA VAL A 306 -10.17 4.23 5.54
C VAL A 306 -9.53 4.26 4.14
N LEU A 307 -8.36 4.89 4.00
CA LEU A 307 -7.69 5.07 2.71
C LEU A 307 -7.37 3.73 2.04
N SER A 308 -6.85 2.76 2.81
CA SER A 308 -6.55 1.43 2.31
C SER A 308 -7.81 0.66 1.92
N SER A 309 -8.90 0.76 2.71
CA SER A 309 -10.16 0.06 2.42
C SER A 309 -10.75 0.47 1.06
N ILE A 310 -10.86 1.78 0.80
CA ILE A 310 -11.44 2.30 -0.44
C ILE A 310 -10.53 1.98 -1.62
N SER A 311 -9.23 2.22 -1.48
CA SER A 311 -8.29 2.07 -2.60
C SER A 311 -8.08 0.62 -2.99
N HIS A 312 -8.00 -0.28 -2.00
CA HIS A 312 -7.92 -1.72 -2.23
C HIS A 312 -9.19 -2.25 -2.90
N HIS A 313 -10.36 -1.87 -2.39
CA HIS A 313 -11.63 -2.33 -2.93
C HIS A 313 -11.84 -1.81 -4.36
N LEU A 314 -11.60 -0.51 -4.60
CA LEU A 314 -11.72 0.08 -5.93
C LEU A 314 -10.80 -0.62 -6.95
N PHE A 315 -9.53 -0.85 -6.61
CA PHE A 315 -8.60 -1.54 -7.50
C PHE A 315 -9.05 -2.97 -7.80
N THR A 316 -9.43 -3.74 -6.77
CA THR A 316 -9.84 -5.13 -6.94
C THR A 316 -11.13 -5.27 -7.75
N GLN A 317 -12.09 -4.33 -7.59
CA GLN A 317 -13.31 -4.31 -8.39
C GLN A 317 -13.03 -3.98 -9.85
N VAL A 318 -12.25 -2.94 -10.13
CA VAL A 318 -11.87 -2.59 -11.53
C VAL A 318 -11.15 -3.77 -12.19
N TYR A 319 -10.18 -4.38 -11.50
CA TYR A 319 -9.47 -5.56 -11.99
C TYR A 319 -10.42 -6.74 -12.26
N GLY A 320 -11.24 -7.11 -11.27
CA GLY A 320 -12.15 -8.26 -11.37
C GLY A 320 -13.19 -8.08 -12.48
N TYR A 321 -13.69 -6.86 -12.66
CA TYR A 321 -14.71 -6.54 -13.66
C TYR A 321 -14.14 -6.57 -15.07
N LEU A 322 -12.98 -5.96 -15.29
CA LEU A 322 -12.32 -6.00 -16.59
C LEU A 322 -11.96 -7.44 -16.98
N LEU A 323 -11.34 -8.19 -16.07
CA LEU A 323 -10.94 -9.57 -16.33
C LEU A 323 -12.15 -10.48 -16.59
N GLY A 324 -13.20 -10.36 -15.78
CA GLY A 324 -14.41 -11.17 -15.95
C GLY A 324 -15.22 -10.79 -17.19
N ALA A 325 -15.29 -9.51 -17.56
CA ALA A 325 -15.94 -9.08 -18.79
C ALA A 325 -15.21 -9.60 -20.02
N VAL A 326 -13.88 -9.50 -20.06
CA VAL A 326 -13.06 -10.09 -21.14
C VAL A 326 -13.24 -11.60 -21.19
N ALA A 327 -13.21 -12.28 -20.04
CA ALA A 327 -13.42 -13.72 -19.98
C ALA A 327 -14.83 -14.12 -20.47
N LEU A 328 -15.86 -13.33 -20.18
CA LEU A 328 -17.22 -13.55 -20.66
C LEU A 328 -17.28 -13.41 -22.19
N LEU A 329 -16.70 -12.35 -22.75
CA LEU A 329 -16.66 -12.15 -24.21
C LEU A 329 -15.96 -13.30 -24.92
N VAL A 330 -14.82 -13.76 -24.39
CA VAL A 330 -14.09 -14.91 -24.93
C VAL A 330 -14.90 -16.20 -24.77
N LEU A 331 -15.50 -16.44 -23.60
CA LEU A 331 -16.36 -17.61 -23.36
C LEU A 331 -17.59 -17.62 -24.28
N LEU A 332 -18.07 -16.45 -24.73
CA LEU A 332 -19.20 -16.32 -25.63
C LEU A 332 -18.91 -16.80 -27.07
N LEU A 333 -17.64 -16.97 -27.45
CA LEU A 333 -17.23 -17.47 -28.77
C LEU A 333 -17.76 -18.91 -29.03
N PRO A 334 -18.12 -19.25 -30.29
CA PRO A 334 -18.72 -20.55 -30.63
C PRO A 334 -17.89 -21.76 -30.24
N MET A 335 -16.55 -21.65 -30.28
CA MET A 335 -15.62 -22.75 -30.00
C MET A 335 -15.69 -23.28 -28.55
N PHE A 336 -16.24 -22.49 -27.61
CA PHE A 336 -16.40 -22.90 -26.21
C PHE A 336 -17.78 -23.47 -25.89
N LYS A 337 -18.68 -23.59 -26.87
CA LYS A 337 -19.98 -24.25 -26.70
C LYS A 337 -19.84 -25.73 -27.05
N GLN A 338 -19.83 -26.59 -26.03
CA GLN A 338 -19.84 -28.05 -26.20
C GLN A 338 -21.27 -28.58 -26.16
N GLN A 339 -21.67 -29.37 -27.17
CA GLN A 339 -22.99 -30.01 -27.24
C GLN A 339 -23.03 -31.41 -26.62
N LYS A 340 -21.88 -32.09 -26.50
CA LYS A 340 -21.74 -33.41 -25.88
C LYS A 340 -20.59 -33.38 -24.87
N HIS A 341 -20.81 -33.95 -23.69
CA HIS A 341 -19.80 -34.10 -22.65
C HIS A 341 -19.15 -35.48 -22.77
N ASP A 342 -17.83 -35.55 -22.56
CA ASP A 342 -17.12 -36.82 -22.53
C ASP A 342 -17.30 -37.46 -21.16
N THR A 343 -17.85 -38.66 -21.13
CA THR A 343 -17.93 -39.48 -19.91
C THR A 343 -16.59 -40.17 -19.66
N VAL A 344 -16.06 -40.07 -18.44
CA VAL A 344 -14.80 -40.73 -18.05
C VAL A 344 -15.10 -41.76 -16.96
N GLN A 345 -14.36 -42.86 -16.93
CA GLN A 345 -14.38 -43.73 -15.75
C GLN A 345 -13.93 -42.95 -14.51
N PRO A 346 -14.68 -42.99 -13.40
CA PRO A 346 -14.30 -42.32 -12.17
C PRO A 346 -12.91 -42.79 -11.69
N GLY A 347 -12.01 -41.86 -11.36
CA GLY A 347 -10.70 -42.19 -10.77
C GLY A 347 -9.47 -42.14 -11.69
N TRP A 348 -9.51 -41.45 -12.83
CA TRP A 348 -8.38 -41.40 -13.78
C TRP A 348 -7.07 -40.80 -13.23
N GLU A 349 -7.13 -39.91 -12.22
CA GLU A 349 -5.95 -39.33 -11.58
C GLU A 349 -5.63 -40.04 -10.27
N THR A 350 -4.48 -40.73 -10.24
CA THR A 350 -3.98 -41.38 -9.02
C THR A 350 -3.62 -40.32 -7.98
N GLU A 351 -3.82 -40.65 -6.70
CA GLU A 351 -3.53 -39.75 -5.58
C GLU A 351 -2.07 -39.24 -5.62
N ARG A 352 -1.12 -40.12 -5.96
CA ARG A 352 0.30 -39.75 -6.13
C ARG A 352 0.49 -38.67 -7.21
N ARG A 353 -0.16 -38.79 -8.37
CA ARG A 353 -0.05 -37.80 -9.46
C ARG A 353 -0.62 -36.45 -9.06
N PHE A 354 -1.75 -36.46 -8.35
CA PHE A 354 -2.36 -35.25 -7.81
C PHE A 354 -1.38 -34.49 -6.91
N TRP A 355 -0.82 -35.16 -5.88
CA TRP A 355 0.09 -34.51 -4.94
C TRP A 355 1.39 -34.02 -5.60
N MET A 356 1.95 -34.78 -6.56
CA MET A 356 3.11 -34.32 -7.33
C MET A 356 2.81 -33.03 -8.10
N ARG A 357 1.66 -32.95 -8.78
CA ARG A 357 1.24 -31.73 -9.50
C ARG A 357 1.00 -30.57 -8.55
N LEU A 358 0.42 -30.82 -7.38
CA LEU A 358 0.16 -29.79 -6.39
C LEU A 358 1.47 -29.21 -5.87
N THR A 359 2.41 -30.08 -5.47
CA THR A 359 3.75 -29.68 -5.01
C THR A 359 4.48 -28.89 -6.08
N LEU A 360 4.50 -29.35 -7.33
CA LEU A 360 5.13 -28.62 -8.43
C LEU A 360 4.50 -27.23 -8.63
N THR A 361 3.17 -27.14 -8.58
CA THR A 361 2.45 -25.86 -8.69
C THR A 361 2.85 -24.91 -7.57
N VAL A 362 2.91 -25.39 -6.32
CA VAL A 362 3.34 -24.58 -5.17
C VAL A 362 4.79 -24.14 -5.33
N ILE A 363 5.70 -25.02 -5.76
CA ILE A 363 7.11 -24.66 -6.02
C ILE A 363 7.21 -23.56 -7.08
N VAL A 364 6.47 -23.68 -8.18
CA VAL A 364 6.48 -22.66 -9.25
C VAL A 364 5.97 -21.31 -8.74
N ILE A 365 4.86 -21.29 -8.00
CA ILE A 365 4.32 -20.04 -7.43
C ILE A 365 5.32 -19.42 -6.44
N SER A 366 5.92 -20.24 -5.57
CA SER A 366 6.92 -19.79 -4.60
C SER A 366 8.18 -19.27 -5.28
N LEU A 367 8.65 -19.93 -6.33
CA LEU A 367 9.82 -19.51 -7.11
C LEU A 367 9.54 -18.18 -7.83
N LEU A 368 8.40 -18.04 -8.50
CA LEU A 368 8.00 -16.78 -9.14
C LEU A 368 7.87 -15.65 -8.13
N THR A 369 7.29 -15.94 -6.96
CA THR A 369 7.20 -14.98 -5.85
C THR A 369 8.60 -14.59 -5.38
N PHE A 370 9.49 -15.55 -5.13
CA PHE A 370 10.86 -15.29 -4.69
C PHE A 370 11.67 -14.47 -5.70
N LEU A 371 11.54 -14.76 -7.00
CA LEU A 371 12.21 -14.03 -8.08
C LEU A 371 11.73 -12.59 -8.22
N LEU A 372 10.47 -12.32 -7.88
CA LEU A 372 9.87 -10.99 -7.96
C LEU A 372 9.90 -10.25 -6.62
N MET A 373 10.07 -10.94 -5.50
CA MET A 373 10.23 -10.28 -4.21
C MET A 373 11.43 -9.35 -4.31
N PRO A 374 11.28 -8.05 -3.98
CA PRO A 374 12.40 -7.13 -3.97
C PRO A 374 13.49 -7.76 -3.12
N SER A 375 14.67 -7.97 -3.71
CA SER A 375 15.82 -8.42 -2.95
C SER A 375 15.99 -7.46 -1.78
N LYS A 376 16.28 -7.98 -0.59
CA LYS A 376 16.93 -7.16 0.43
C LYS A 376 18.25 -6.71 -0.20
N GLU A 377 18.25 -5.62 -0.97
CA GLU A 377 19.48 -4.90 -1.30
C GLU A 377 20.17 -4.70 0.04
N GLY A 378 21.31 -5.39 0.22
CA GLY A 378 22.09 -5.50 1.44
C GLY A 378 21.59 -4.65 2.60
N ASN A 379 20.51 -5.11 3.25
CA ASN A 379 20.25 -4.75 4.62
C ASN A 379 21.35 -5.47 5.40
N VAL A 380 22.50 -4.82 5.51
CA VAL A 380 23.20 -4.82 6.78
C VAL A 380 22.18 -4.22 7.76
N GLU A 381 21.31 -5.09 8.28
CA GLU A 381 20.72 -4.95 9.59
C GLU A 381 21.91 -4.92 10.55
N ALA A 382 22.60 -3.78 10.60
CA ALA A 382 23.16 -3.36 11.85
C ALA A 382 21.93 -3.20 12.74
N ASN A 383 21.85 -4.03 13.78
CA ASN A 383 21.22 -3.65 15.04
C ASN A 383 21.87 -2.34 15.49
N GLY A 384 21.48 -1.24 14.84
CA GLY A 384 21.89 0.10 15.20
C GLY A 384 20.92 0.55 16.28
N GLN A 385 21.15 0.13 17.52
CA GLN A 385 21.04 1.14 18.57
C GLN A 385 21.90 2.29 18.07
N ALA A 386 21.26 3.43 17.77
CA ALA A 386 21.96 4.62 17.32
C ALA A 386 23.12 4.87 18.29
N ALA A 387 24.34 4.84 17.79
CA ALA A 387 25.48 5.31 18.56
C ALA A 387 25.20 6.81 18.79
N VAL A 388 24.72 7.15 19.98
CA VAL A 388 24.57 8.53 20.42
C VAL A 388 25.94 9.20 20.25
N ILE A 389 25.95 10.37 19.61
CA ILE A 389 27.18 11.17 19.46
C ILE A 389 27.71 11.44 20.87
N ARG A 390 28.91 10.93 21.19
CA ARG A 390 29.52 11.13 22.52
C ARG A 390 30.10 12.54 22.67
N ASP A 391 30.64 13.08 21.57
CA ASP A 391 31.27 14.40 21.52
C ASP A 391 30.62 15.23 20.41
N LEU A 392 29.71 16.12 20.79
CA LEU A 392 29.10 17.09 19.89
C LEU A 392 30.11 18.21 19.55
N PRO A 393 30.05 18.80 18.34
CA PRO A 393 30.89 19.95 18.03
C PRO A 393 30.43 21.14 18.87
N ALA A 394 31.37 21.96 19.33
CA ALA A 394 31.04 23.31 19.75
C ALA A 394 30.47 24.05 18.52
N GLY A 395 29.26 24.57 18.60
CA GLY A 395 28.61 25.15 17.44
C GLY A 395 27.24 25.74 17.74
N ARG A 396 26.69 26.45 16.77
CA ARG A 396 25.40 27.15 16.88
C ARG A 396 24.52 26.80 15.70
N ILE A 397 23.27 26.46 15.98
CA ILE A 397 22.26 26.25 14.94
C ILE A 397 21.42 27.50 14.80
N VAL A 398 21.05 27.82 13.55
CA VAL A 398 20.00 28.79 13.25
C VAL A 398 18.87 28.07 12.52
N TYR A 399 17.62 28.38 12.85
CA TYR A 399 16.44 27.73 12.27
C TYR A 399 15.23 28.68 12.29
N GLU A 400 14.22 28.37 11.48
CA GLU A 400 12.96 29.11 11.46
C GLU A 400 11.91 28.42 12.33
N ARG A 401 11.06 29.22 12.98
CA ARG A 401 9.80 28.82 13.63
C ARG A 401 8.68 29.67 13.07
N ASP A 402 7.42 29.34 13.38
CA ASP A 402 6.26 30.09 12.90
C ASP A 402 6.30 31.58 13.24
N ASP A 403 6.96 31.96 14.34
CA ASP A 403 7.08 33.34 14.80
C ASP A 403 8.46 33.97 14.53
N GLY A 404 9.43 33.30 13.91
CA GLY A 404 10.68 33.98 13.55
C GLY A 404 11.92 33.11 13.40
N ILE A 405 13.08 33.78 13.46
CA ILE A 405 14.39 33.13 13.33
C ILE A 405 15.02 32.99 14.71
N TYR A 406 15.48 31.78 15.02
CA TYR A 406 16.04 31.42 16.32
C TYR A 406 17.46 30.90 16.19
N ILE A 407 18.28 31.17 17.21
CA ILE A 407 19.62 30.62 17.38
C ILE A 407 19.65 29.80 18.67
N THR A 408 20.28 28.62 18.62
CA THR A 408 20.52 27.76 19.78
C THR A 408 21.97 27.28 19.75
N ASP A 409 22.66 27.42 20.88
CA ASP A 409 23.99 26.83 21.06
C ASP A 409 23.87 25.33 21.26
N ILE A 410 24.74 24.54 20.65
CA ILE A 410 24.77 23.09 20.83
C ILE A 410 25.02 22.77 22.31
N GLY A 411 24.10 22.00 22.91
CA GLY A 411 24.13 21.65 24.34
C GLY A 411 23.34 22.61 25.24
N SER A 412 22.86 23.75 24.72
CA SER A 412 21.95 24.64 25.44
C SER A 412 20.49 24.22 25.23
N THR A 413 19.66 24.40 26.27
CA THR A 413 18.19 24.29 26.17
C THR A 413 17.53 25.64 25.86
N GLU A 414 18.28 26.73 25.93
CA GLU A 414 17.79 28.07 25.66
C GLU A 414 17.97 28.44 24.19
N SER A 415 16.96 29.11 23.64
CA SER A 415 16.96 29.58 22.25
C SER A 415 16.74 31.07 22.22
N VAL A 416 17.54 31.79 21.45
CA VAL A 416 17.48 33.25 21.31
C VAL A 416 16.78 33.60 20.01
N ARG A 417 15.68 34.35 20.09
CA ARG A 417 15.04 34.93 18.90
C ARG A 417 15.92 36.06 18.34
N LEU A 418 16.33 35.90 17.09
CA LEU A 418 17.16 36.85 16.35
C LEU A 418 16.32 37.87 15.58
N ALA A 419 15.21 37.44 15.00
CA ALA A 419 14.33 38.29 14.19
C ALA A 419 12.87 37.88 14.32
N GLU A 420 11.98 38.86 14.37
CA GLU A 420 10.53 38.67 14.23
C GLU A 420 10.21 38.36 12.76
N ASP A 421 9.66 37.18 12.50
CA ASP A 421 9.38 36.64 11.16
C ASP A 421 10.58 36.51 10.21
N GLY A 422 10.59 35.42 9.44
CA GLY A 422 11.60 35.17 8.43
C GLY A 422 11.60 33.71 8.00
N LYS A 423 12.19 33.43 6.84
CA LYS A 423 12.35 32.06 6.33
C LYS A 423 13.73 31.84 5.71
N HIS A 424 14.15 30.58 5.61
CA HIS A 424 15.42 30.11 5.06
C HIS A 424 16.65 30.79 5.68
N PRO A 425 16.82 30.79 7.02
CA PRO A 425 17.99 31.39 7.64
C PRO A 425 19.26 30.61 7.29
N ARG A 426 20.36 31.31 6.98
CA ARG A 426 21.66 30.71 6.73
C ARG A 426 22.78 31.50 7.39
N TRP A 427 23.76 30.79 7.93
CA TRP A 427 24.92 31.40 8.57
C TRP A 427 25.84 32.06 7.54
N SER A 428 26.46 33.15 7.95
CA SER A 428 27.67 33.66 7.31
C SER A 428 28.85 32.71 7.57
N PRO A 429 29.84 32.62 6.65
CA PRO A 429 31.02 31.77 6.86
C PRO A 429 31.76 32.03 8.18
N ASP A 430 31.81 33.29 8.62
CA ASP A 430 32.44 33.70 9.89
C ASP A 430 31.55 33.51 11.13
N GLY A 431 30.26 33.19 10.96
CA GLY A 431 29.30 33.02 12.05
C GLY A 431 28.89 34.31 12.76
N SER A 432 29.21 35.50 12.21
CA SER A 432 28.83 36.80 12.80
C SER A 432 27.42 37.25 12.41
N SER A 433 26.87 36.72 11.32
CA SER A 433 25.64 37.18 10.70
C SER A 433 24.76 36.03 10.20
N VAL A 434 23.46 36.29 10.04
CA VAL A 434 22.49 35.37 9.45
C VAL A 434 21.76 36.06 8.32
N VAL A 435 21.64 35.42 7.16
CA VAL A 435 20.84 35.88 6.03
C VAL A 435 19.53 35.12 5.98
N PHE A 436 18.42 35.80 5.69
CA PHE A 436 17.09 35.19 5.62
C PHE A 436 16.16 35.97 4.69
N ILE A 437 15.03 35.35 4.35
CA ILE A 437 13.98 35.91 3.51
C ILE A 437 12.86 36.42 4.41
N ARG A 438 12.51 37.70 4.33
CA ARG A 438 11.32 38.26 4.98
C ARG A 438 10.37 38.82 3.91
N LYS A 439 9.27 38.12 3.67
CA LYS A 439 8.37 38.38 2.53
C LYS A 439 9.16 38.31 1.21
N ASN A 440 9.42 39.46 0.58
CA ASN A 440 10.16 39.60 -0.66
C ASN A 440 11.56 40.21 -0.45
N ASN A 441 11.96 40.43 0.80
CA ASN A 441 13.21 41.08 1.16
C ASN A 441 14.27 40.04 1.52
N ILE A 442 15.47 40.25 1.00
CA ILE A 442 16.67 39.55 1.44
C ILE A 442 17.28 40.37 2.58
N MET A 443 17.24 39.83 3.77
CA MET A 443 17.64 40.49 5.02
C MET A 443 18.91 39.85 5.57
N VAL A 444 19.74 40.65 6.24
CA VAL A 444 20.87 40.17 7.04
C VAL A 444 20.68 40.67 8.47
N ALA A 445 20.83 39.78 9.44
CA ALA A 445 20.84 40.07 10.86
C ALA A 445 22.26 39.90 11.41
N ASP A 446 22.74 40.90 12.13
CA ASP A 446 23.94 40.78 12.96
C ASP A 446 23.59 40.00 14.24
N VAL A 447 24.40 39.00 14.60
CA VAL A 447 24.04 38.06 15.67
C VAL A 447 24.22 38.64 17.07
N GLU A 448 25.17 39.54 17.26
CA GLU A 448 25.47 40.15 18.56
C GLU A 448 24.51 41.32 18.84
N THR A 449 24.37 42.22 17.89
CA THR A 449 23.57 43.45 18.03
C THR A 449 22.10 43.26 17.69
N LYS A 450 21.74 42.14 17.03
CA LYS A 450 20.40 41.87 16.46
C LYS A 450 19.93 42.89 15.42
N ASN A 451 20.84 43.73 14.92
CA ASN A 451 20.52 44.74 13.92
C ASN A 451 20.16 44.09 12.58
N LEU A 452 19.05 44.53 11.98
CA LEU A 452 18.57 44.02 10.70
C LEU A 452 18.88 45.00 9.56
N ARG A 453 19.48 44.50 8.48
CA ARG A 453 19.73 45.26 7.25
C ARG A 453 19.06 44.62 6.05
N LEU A 454 18.38 45.43 5.24
CA LEU A 454 17.90 45.03 3.91
C LEU A 454 19.07 45.01 2.92
N VAL A 455 19.26 43.90 2.21
CA VAL A 455 20.26 43.79 1.13
C VAL A 455 19.62 44.11 -0.23
N THR A 456 18.47 43.50 -0.52
CA THR A 456 17.73 43.74 -1.78
C THR A 456 16.30 43.21 -1.68
N GLN A 457 15.45 43.64 -2.61
CA GLN A 457 14.14 43.04 -2.86
C GLN A 457 14.21 42.07 -4.04
N ALA A 458 13.47 40.97 -3.93
CA ALA A 458 13.30 39.93 -4.95
C ALA A 458 11.81 39.72 -5.23
N LYS A 459 11.43 39.34 -6.45
CA LYS A 459 10.01 39.14 -6.78
C LYS A 459 9.47 37.81 -6.26
N GLN A 460 10.27 36.75 -6.38
CA GLN A 460 9.89 35.39 -6.01
C GLN A 460 11.07 34.65 -5.36
N PRO A 461 11.53 35.08 -4.16
CA PRO A 461 12.61 34.41 -3.46
C PRO A 461 12.17 33.04 -2.92
N ALA A 462 13.08 32.06 -2.98
CA ALA A 462 12.83 30.70 -2.48
C ALA A 462 14.05 30.07 -1.78
N THR A 463 15.23 30.65 -1.91
CA THR A 463 16.44 30.24 -1.19
C THR A 463 17.41 31.41 -1.10
N VAL A 464 18.21 31.43 -0.05
CA VAL A 464 19.23 32.44 0.21
C VAL A 464 20.41 31.79 0.94
N ARG A 465 21.64 32.27 0.71
CA ARG A 465 22.85 31.91 1.47
C ARG A 465 23.91 32.98 1.32
N PHE A 466 24.89 33.05 2.21
CA PHE A 466 26.09 33.85 1.97
C PHE A 466 26.95 33.25 0.86
N GLY A 467 27.67 34.12 0.14
CA GLY A 467 28.81 33.70 -0.67
C GLY A 467 29.98 33.28 0.22
N ALA A 468 30.88 32.46 -0.32
CA ALA A 468 32.05 31.94 0.40
C ALA A 468 32.97 33.06 0.93
N GLU A 469 32.98 34.21 0.26
CA GLU A 469 33.79 35.39 0.58
C GLU A 469 33.26 36.25 1.74
N ASN A 470 32.13 35.87 2.36
CA ASN A 470 31.48 36.59 3.46
C ASN A 470 31.12 38.08 3.21
N ARG A 471 31.13 38.53 1.96
CA ARG A 471 30.78 39.92 1.55
C ARG A 471 29.67 39.99 0.51
N THR A 472 29.14 38.84 0.11
CA THR A 472 28.02 38.73 -0.83
C THR A 472 26.94 37.79 -0.32
N VAL A 473 25.76 37.93 -0.91
CA VAL A 473 24.62 37.04 -0.70
C VAL A 473 24.21 36.44 -2.04
N LEU A 474 23.93 35.14 -2.01
CA LEU A 474 23.33 34.36 -3.08
C LEU A 474 21.84 34.21 -2.79
N PHE A 475 20.98 34.52 -3.76
CA PHE A 475 19.54 34.34 -3.59
C PHE A 475 18.86 34.00 -4.91
N SER A 476 17.77 33.24 -4.83
CA SER A 476 16.93 32.98 -5.99
C SER A 476 15.91 34.10 -6.23
N ASP A 477 15.61 34.38 -7.49
CA ASP A 477 14.45 35.18 -7.88
C ASP A 477 13.83 34.56 -9.14
N GLY A 478 12.71 33.84 -8.94
CA GLY A 478 12.07 33.07 -9.99
C GLY A 478 12.93 31.88 -10.46
N LYS A 479 13.49 31.97 -11.67
CA LYS A 479 14.28 30.88 -12.31
C LYS A 479 15.79 31.16 -12.35
N SER A 480 16.22 32.19 -11.64
CA SER A 480 17.58 32.72 -11.69
C SER A 480 18.16 32.75 -10.29
N MET A 481 19.44 32.44 -10.18
CA MET A 481 20.25 32.62 -8.98
C MET A 481 21.11 33.86 -9.16
N PHE A 482 21.05 34.78 -8.20
CA PHE A 482 21.79 36.04 -8.20
C PHE A 482 22.84 36.04 -7.10
N ARG A 483 23.96 36.73 -7.35
CA ARG A 483 24.94 37.15 -6.35
C ARG A 483 24.87 38.67 -6.22
N ILE A 484 24.89 39.20 -5.00
CA ILE A 484 24.84 40.64 -4.72
C ILE A 484 25.77 40.99 -3.56
N GLY A 485 26.39 42.16 -3.60
CA GLY A 485 27.16 42.70 -2.49
C GLY A 485 26.27 42.95 -1.26
N LEU A 486 26.86 42.83 -0.07
CA LEU A 486 26.19 43.12 1.19
C LEU A 486 25.67 44.57 1.29
N ASN A 487 26.28 45.51 0.54
CA ASN A 487 25.83 46.89 0.39
C ASN A 487 24.62 47.06 -0.55
N GLY A 488 24.13 45.99 -1.17
CA GLY A 488 23.03 46.01 -2.14
C GLY A 488 23.48 46.34 -3.57
N GLU A 489 24.78 46.47 -3.83
CA GLU A 489 25.31 46.78 -5.16
C GLU A 489 25.84 45.54 -5.88
N GLY A 490 26.13 45.67 -7.18
CA GLY A 490 26.80 44.62 -7.95
C GLY A 490 25.97 43.35 -8.17
N LYS A 491 24.63 43.46 -8.18
CA LYS A 491 23.73 42.33 -8.46
C LYS A 491 24.04 41.70 -9.82
N LYS A 492 24.46 40.44 -9.84
CA LYS A 492 24.81 39.68 -11.04
C LYS A 492 24.08 38.33 -11.05
N GLU A 493 23.49 37.97 -12.18
CA GLU A 493 22.96 36.61 -12.39
C GLU A 493 24.12 35.64 -12.57
N ILE A 494 24.14 34.55 -11.79
CA ILE A 494 25.23 33.56 -11.79
C ILE A 494 24.79 32.18 -12.30
N ALA A 495 23.48 31.88 -12.28
CA ALA A 495 22.94 30.65 -12.83
C ALA A 495 21.46 30.82 -13.21
N ARG A 496 21.02 30.12 -14.25
CA ARG A 496 19.62 30.05 -14.70
C ARG A 496 19.24 28.62 -15.05
N ASP A 497 18.10 28.17 -14.56
CA ASP A 497 17.52 26.86 -14.91
C ASP A 497 15.99 26.90 -14.70
N GLY A 498 15.42 25.97 -13.92
CA GLY A 498 14.08 26.03 -13.37
C GLY A 498 13.99 26.87 -12.08
N LYS A 499 12.89 26.71 -11.34
CA LYS A 499 12.71 27.41 -10.05
C LYS A 499 13.61 26.75 -9.01
N PHE A 500 14.52 27.55 -8.43
CA PHE A 500 15.43 27.10 -7.37
C PHE A 500 14.70 26.98 -6.02
N PHE A 501 15.02 25.92 -5.29
CA PHE A 501 14.64 25.68 -3.89
C PHE A 501 15.93 25.55 -3.07
N GLU A 502 16.10 24.53 -2.24
CA GLU A 502 17.26 24.35 -1.38
C GLU A 502 18.56 24.46 -2.18
N SER A 503 19.47 25.30 -1.72
CA SER A 503 20.74 25.57 -2.41
C SER A 503 21.89 25.72 -1.42
N SER A 504 23.08 25.41 -1.90
CA SER A 504 24.31 25.39 -1.11
C SER A 504 25.51 25.60 -2.03
N ILE A 505 26.54 26.26 -1.51
CA ILE A 505 27.78 26.53 -2.22
C ILE A 505 28.96 26.03 -1.39
N ASP A 506 30.01 25.56 -2.07
CA ASP A 506 31.27 25.16 -1.43
C ASP A 506 32.10 26.36 -0.96
N ILE A 507 33.14 26.09 -0.16
CA ILE A 507 34.01 27.12 0.41
C ILE A 507 34.86 27.85 -0.64
N SER A 508 35.06 27.28 -1.83
CA SER A 508 35.72 28.00 -2.92
C SER A 508 34.81 29.00 -3.63
N GLY A 509 33.49 28.88 -3.45
CA GLY A 509 32.50 29.74 -4.10
C GLY A 509 32.29 29.43 -5.59
N ASN A 510 32.74 28.26 -6.06
CA ASN A 510 32.70 27.86 -7.48
C ASN A 510 31.72 26.71 -7.76
N ARG A 511 31.33 25.94 -6.75
CA ARG A 511 30.46 24.77 -6.89
C ARG A 511 29.17 24.98 -6.12
N LEU A 512 28.07 25.09 -6.87
CA LEU A 512 26.72 25.28 -6.32
C LEU A 512 25.89 24.02 -6.56
N ALA A 513 25.29 23.48 -5.50
CA ALA A 513 24.27 22.43 -5.60
C ALA A 513 22.91 23.02 -5.23
N ALA A 514 21.88 22.69 -6.01
CA ALA A 514 20.53 23.14 -5.73
C ALA A 514 19.45 22.15 -6.19
N THR A 515 18.34 22.13 -5.47
CA THR A 515 17.09 21.54 -5.95
C THR A 515 16.43 22.51 -6.92
N VAL A 516 16.09 22.01 -8.11
CA VAL A 516 15.46 22.80 -9.17
C VAL A 516 14.17 22.12 -9.62
N LYS A 517 13.06 22.84 -9.56
CA LYS A 517 11.78 22.40 -10.14
C LYS A 517 11.76 22.68 -11.64
N THR A 518 11.76 21.61 -12.41
CA THR A 518 11.66 21.61 -13.88
C THR A 518 10.24 21.23 -14.33
N ARG A 519 9.96 21.26 -15.64
CA ARG A 519 8.69 20.73 -16.19
C ARG A 519 8.50 19.22 -15.92
N MET A 520 9.58 18.48 -15.66
CA MET A 520 9.57 17.04 -15.40
C MET A 520 9.68 16.70 -13.91
N GLY A 521 9.42 17.66 -13.01
CA GLY A 521 9.54 17.51 -11.56
C GLY A 521 10.84 18.07 -10.97
N TYR A 522 11.09 17.73 -9.71
CA TYR A 522 12.25 18.18 -8.93
C TYR A 522 13.51 17.37 -9.28
N LYS A 523 14.63 18.07 -9.47
CA LYS A 523 15.94 17.49 -9.73
C LYS A 523 17.01 18.19 -8.92
N VAL A 524 17.98 17.43 -8.44
CA VAL A 524 19.22 17.99 -7.91
C VAL A 524 20.15 18.34 -9.06
N ARG A 525 20.50 19.61 -9.16
CA ARG A 525 21.37 20.20 -10.18
C ARG A 525 22.64 20.70 -9.52
N VAL A 526 23.75 20.55 -10.23
CA VAL A 526 25.04 21.08 -9.80
C VAL A 526 25.59 22.01 -10.86
N PHE A 527 26.06 23.17 -10.42
CA PHE A 527 26.54 24.27 -11.24
C PHE A 527 28.01 24.51 -10.94
N ASP A 528 28.85 24.36 -11.95
CA ASP A 528 30.23 24.83 -11.91
C ASP A 528 30.22 26.29 -12.38
N LEU A 529 30.34 27.22 -11.44
CA LEU A 529 30.26 28.66 -11.69
C LEU A 529 31.52 29.18 -12.40
N SER A 530 32.65 28.48 -12.28
CA SER A 530 33.90 28.84 -12.95
C SER A 530 33.87 28.47 -14.43
N ALA A 531 33.35 27.27 -14.73
CA ALA A 531 33.20 26.76 -16.09
C ALA A 531 31.89 27.20 -16.76
N GLY A 532 30.94 27.73 -15.99
CA GLY A 532 29.60 28.08 -16.49
C GLY A 532 28.77 26.86 -16.91
N THR A 533 29.02 25.69 -16.33
CA THR A 533 28.35 24.43 -16.72
C THR A 533 27.34 23.97 -15.68
N VAL A 534 26.34 23.21 -16.13
CA VAL A 534 25.32 22.63 -15.27
C VAL A 534 25.11 21.15 -15.56
N ARG A 535 25.13 20.32 -14.51
CA ARG A 535 24.93 18.86 -14.61
C ARG A 535 23.75 18.41 -13.74
N SER A 536 23.12 17.32 -14.12
CA SER A 536 22.00 16.72 -13.37
C SER A 536 22.54 15.55 -12.57
N VAL A 537 22.28 15.53 -11.26
CA VAL A 537 22.74 14.45 -10.38
C VAL A 537 21.69 13.34 -10.35
N ALA A 538 20.52 13.66 -9.79
CA ALA A 538 19.41 12.71 -9.63
C ALA A 538 18.08 13.45 -9.44
N ARG A 539 16.97 12.71 -9.45
CA ARG A 539 15.69 13.20 -8.89
C ARG A 539 15.81 13.19 -7.36
N GLY A 540 15.38 14.27 -6.71
CA GLY A 540 15.46 14.41 -5.26
C GLY A 540 14.75 15.66 -4.78
N CYS A 541 14.41 15.66 -3.48
CA CYS A 541 13.56 16.69 -2.86
C CYS A 541 14.37 17.86 -2.29
N SER A 542 15.59 17.61 -1.82
CA SER A 542 16.50 18.62 -1.26
C SER A 542 17.94 18.33 -1.67
N ALA A 543 18.79 19.36 -1.72
CA ALA A 543 20.19 19.29 -2.06
C ALA A 543 21.06 20.19 -1.17
N SER A 544 22.23 19.67 -0.82
CA SER A 544 23.34 20.40 -0.19
C SER A 544 24.67 19.89 -0.71
N ILE A 545 25.73 20.67 -0.64
CA ILE A 545 27.12 20.32 -0.98
C ILE A 545 28.01 20.38 0.25
N SER A 546 29.03 19.51 0.33
CA SER A 546 30.07 19.57 1.36
C SER A 546 30.90 20.86 1.25
N PRO A 547 31.53 21.33 2.35
CA PRO A 547 32.40 22.51 2.33
C PRO A 547 33.53 22.41 1.29
N GLY A 548 34.16 21.23 1.17
CA GLY A 548 35.21 20.97 0.18
C GLY A 548 34.70 20.84 -1.26
N GLY A 549 33.38 20.79 -1.47
CA GLY A 549 32.76 20.71 -2.79
C GLY A 549 32.90 19.35 -3.49
N ASP A 550 33.31 18.31 -2.78
CA ASP A 550 33.56 16.95 -3.28
C ASP A 550 32.31 16.06 -3.21
N LEU A 551 31.39 16.32 -2.27
CA LEU A 551 30.19 15.51 -2.06
C LEU A 551 28.92 16.35 -2.18
N ILE A 552 27.91 15.75 -2.83
CA ILE A 552 26.58 16.31 -3.02
C ILE A 552 25.57 15.40 -2.34
N THR A 553 24.71 15.98 -1.53
CA THR A 553 23.60 15.29 -0.91
C THR A 553 22.38 15.33 -1.82
N VAL A 554 21.68 14.19 -1.91
CA VAL A 554 20.40 14.06 -2.59
C VAL A 554 19.43 13.36 -1.64
N LEU A 555 18.41 14.08 -1.20
CA LEU A 555 17.32 13.49 -0.42
C LEU A 555 16.43 12.66 -1.34
N GLU A 556 16.33 11.35 -1.08
CA GLU A 556 15.46 10.46 -1.85
C GLU A 556 13.97 10.76 -1.62
N SER A 557 13.11 10.32 -2.54
CA SER A 557 11.67 10.62 -2.48
C SER A 557 10.92 10.06 -1.27
N LYS A 558 11.46 9.04 -0.60
CA LYS A 558 10.88 8.48 0.65
C LYS A 558 11.36 9.22 1.90
N HIS A 559 12.27 10.17 1.74
CA HIS A 559 12.80 11.00 2.79
C HIS A 559 13.50 10.23 3.93
N ARG A 560 13.97 9.00 3.69
CA ARG A 560 14.65 8.18 4.71
C ARG A 560 16.15 8.10 4.56
N VAL A 561 16.64 8.40 3.36
CA VAL A 561 18.06 8.29 3.03
C VAL A 561 18.51 9.53 2.29
N LEU A 562 19.58 10.11 2.81
CA LEU A 562 20.34 11.16 2.17
C LEU A 562 21.51 10.51 1.42
N HIS A 563 21.40 10.38 0.10
CA HIS A 563 22.45 9.78 -0.71
C HIS A 563 23.56 10.81 -0.93
N LEU A 564 24.82 10.40 -0.74
CA LEU A 564 26.01 11.20 -1.04
C LEU A 564 26.51 10.83 -2.43
N TYR A 565 26.70 11.81 -3.29
CA TYR A 565 27.21 11.68 -4.65
C TYR A 565 28.55 12.39 -4.78
N ASP A 566 29.50 11.74 -5.42
CA ASP A 566 30.78 12.37 -5.77
C ASP A 566 30.57 13.43 -6.87
N TRP A 567 31.13 14.62 -6.67
CA TRP A 567 30.99 15.77 -7.58
C TRP A 567 31.51 15.50 -8.99
N SER A 568 32.61 14.76 -9.09
CA SER A 568 33.30 14.54 -10.37
C SER A 568 32.55 13.53 -11.23
N SER A 569 32.25 12.37 -10.66
CA SER A 569 31.63 11.22 -11.32
C SER A 569 30.11 11.21 -11.32
N LEU A 570 29.47 11.97 -10.41
CA LEU A 570 28.03 11.95 -10.14
C LEU A 570 27.50 10.54 -9.81
N LYS A 571 28.34 9.69 -9.23
CA LYS A 571 27.96 8.37 -8.70
C LYS A 571 27.79 8.43 -7.20
N LYS A 572 26.96 7.52 -6.67
CA LYS A 572 26.79 7.36 -5.22
C LYS A 572 28.12 6.97 -4.58
N ALA A 573 28.54 7.74 -3.58
CA ALA A 573 29.74 7.54 -2.79
C ALA A 573 29.42 7.12 -1.34
N GLY A 574 28.21 7.41 -0.84
CA GLY A 574 27.81 7.07 0.52
C GLY A 574 26.35 7.43 0.81
N GLN A 575 25.95 7.33 2.07
CA GLN A 575 24.61 7.71 2.50
C GLN A 575 24.56 8.04 4.00
N VAL A 576 23.63 8.92 4.38
CA VAL A 576 23.21 9.16 5.77
C VAL A 576 21.76 8.71 5.90
N LYS A 577 21.43 7.92 6.92
CA LYS A 577 20.05 7.42 7.13
C LYS A 577 19.34 8.26 8.18
N ALA A 578 18.04 8.45 8.01
CA ALA A 578 17.21 9.08 9.02
C ALA A 578 17.17 8.19 10.28
N PRO A 579 17.05 8.78 11.48
CA PRO A 579 16.77 8.06 12.71
C PRO A 579 15.62 7.08 12.57
N ALA A 580 15.68 5.95 13.27
CA ALA A 580 14.62 4.94 13.23
C ALA A 580 13.25 5.56 13.58
N GLY A 581 12.26 5.33 12.72
CA GLY A 581 10.91 5.88 12.88
C GLY A 581 10.74 7.34 12.42
N THR A 582 11.80 8.00 11.96
CA THR A 582 11.75 9.38 11.44
C THR A 582 12.05 9.44 9.95
N LYS A 583 11.89 10.62 9.37
CA LYS A 583 12.25 10.97 8.00
C LYS A 583 12.99 12.31 8.03
N PHE A 584 13.90 12.50 7.08
CA PHE A 584 14.51 13.79 6.78
C PHE A 584 13.49 14.71 6.13
N ASP A 585 13.43 15.95 6.61
CA ASP A 585 13.03 17.09 5.80
C ASP A 585 14.16 18.14 5.85
N ASN A 586 14.21 19.02 4.86
CA ASN A 586 15.07 20.21 4.79
C ASN A 586 16.43 20.06 5.50
N HIS A 587 17.48 19.69 4.76
CA HIS A 587 18.83 19.51 5.30
C HIS A 587 19.84 20.54 4.78
N SER A 588 20.90 20.76 5.55
CA SER A 588 22.01 21.64 5.19
C SER A 588 23.33 21.04 5.70
N TRP A 589 24.33 20.96 4.80
CA TRP A 589 25.70 20.68 5.23
C TRP A 589 26.26 21.92 5.91
N SER A 590 26.85 21.73 7.09
CA SER A 590 27.49 22.80 7.87
C SER A 590 28.77 23.31 7.17
N ASN A 591 29.44 24.29 7.78
CA ASN A 591 30.79 24.70 7.39
C ASN A 591 31.89 23.67 7.73
N HIS A 592 31.57 22.60 8.46
CA HIS A 592 32.48 21.50 8.80
C HIS A 592 32.20 20.26 7.92
N PRO A 593 33.23 19.55 7.41
CA PRO A 593 33.04 18.41 6.51
C PRO A 593 32.22 17.26 7.13
N ASP A 594 32.36 17.05 8.44
CA ASP A 594 31.73 15.90 9.09
C ASP A 594 30.30 16.14 9.60
N TRP A 595 29.78 17.37 9.55
CA TRP A 595 28.54 17.72 10.22
C TRP A 595 27.46 18.22 9.26
N LEU A 596 26.28 17.62 9.37
CA LEU A 596 25.08 17.97 8.63
C LEU A 596 23.91 18.15 9.59
N VAL A 597 23.05 19.15 9.32
CA VAL A 597 21.81 19.36 10.06
C VAL A 597 20.61 19.03 9.20
N SER A 598 19.55 18.48 9.80
CA SER A 598 18.28 18.24 9.14
C SER A 598 17.11 18.54 10.06
N THR A 599 15.92 18.60 9.47
CA THR A 599 14.64 18.65 10.20
C THR A 599 13.99 17.27 10.15
N SER A 600 13.21 16.89 11.17
CA SER A 600 12.36 15.69 11.07
C SER A 600 11.06 16.01 10.33
N GLU A 601 10.67 15.15 9.38
CA GLU A 601 9.35 15.23 8.74
C GLU A 601 8.30 14.52 9.62
N GLY A 602 7.17 15.16 9.92
CA GLY A 602 6.09 14.55 10.69
C GLY A 602 5.27 15.57 11.50
N GLU A 603 4.66 15.13 12.59
CA GLU A 603 3.92 16.00 13.52
C GLU A 603 4.84 16.93 14.32
N LEU A 604 6.10 16.52 14.52
CA LEU A 604 7.14 17.30 15.18
C LEU A 604 8.28 17.56 14.19
N HIS A 605 8.63 18.83 14.02
CA HIS A 605 9.77 19.31 13.26
C HIS A 605 10.95 19.58 14.21
N ASP A 606 11.61 18.50 14.64
CA ASP A 606 12.80 18.57 15.46
C ASP A 606 14.06 18.73 14.59
N ILE A 607 15.00 19.53 15.07
CA ILE A 607 16.31 19.70 14.43
C ILE A 607 17.24 18.58 14.89
N LEU A 608 17.85 17.90 13.93
CA LEU A 608 18.73 16.76 14.11
C LEU A 608 20.13 17.11 13.58
N LEU A 609 21.14 16.80 14.37
CA LEU A 609 22.53 16.83 13.94
C LEU A 609 23.00 15.43 13.55
N HIS A 610 23.72 15.34 12.43
CA HIS A 610 24.25 14.09 11.87
C HIS A 610 25.76 14.19 11.71
N HIS A 611 26.46 13.17 12.21
CA HIS A 611 27.89 12.97 11.97
C HIS A 611 28.06 12.09 10.72
N VAL A 612 28.42 12.72 9.60
CA VAL A 612 28.46 12.09 8.28
C VAL A 612 29.39 10.85 8.22
N PRO A 613 30.61 10.87 8.78
CA PRO A 613 31.51 9.72 8.70
C PRO A 613 31.00 8.46 9.41
N THR A 614 30.28 8.61 10.54
CA THR A 614 29.82 7.47 11.34
C THR A 614 28.33 7.14 11.16
N GLY A 615 27.55 8.08 10.61
CA GLY A 615 26.09 7.98 10.53
C GLY A 615 25.39 8.14 11.89
N ALA A 616 26.12 8.57 12.93
CA ALA A 616 25.55 8.89 14.23
C ALA A 616 24.71 10.17 14.14
N TYR A 617 23.70 10.28 15.00
CA TYR A 617 22.85 11.47 15.06
C TYR A 617 22.47 11.85 16.49
N GLN A 618 22.06 13.09 16.67
CA GLN A 618 21.52 13.61 17.92
C GLN A 618 20.42 14.63 17.65
N LYS A 619 19.32 14.53 18.40
CA LYS A 619 18.25 15.52 18.39
C LYS A 619 18.71 16.74 19.20
N ILE A 620 18.57 17.94 18.63
CA ILE A 620 19.00 19.20 19.22
C ILE A 620 17.81 19.97 19.79
N THR A 621 16.72 20.13 19.04
CA THR A 621 15.49 20.78 19.53
C THR A 621 14.47 19.72 19.99
N ILE A 622 13.66 20.08 20.99
CA ILE A 622 12.60 19.22 21.55
C ILE A 622 11.21 19.84 21.42
N THR A 623 11.12 21.04 20.86
CA THR A 623 9.86 21.80 20.72
C THR A 623 9.05 21.37 19.50
N GLY A 624 9.65 20.65 18.55
CA GLY A 624 8.97 20.12 17.37
C GLY A 624 8.43 21.16 16.39
N ASP A 625 8.95 22.39 16.40
CA ASP A 625 8.44 23.50 15.61
C ASP A 625 9.52 24.27 14.84
N GLY A 626 10.71 23.66 14.66
CA GLY A 626 11.83 24.25 13.93
C GLY A 626 11.95 23.70 12.51
N ASP A 627 12.31 24.53 11.53
CA ASP A 627 12.56 24.10 10.15
C ASP A 627 13.80 24.77 9.54
N ARG A 628 14.29 24.20 8.43
CA ARG A 628 15.36 24.74 7.55
C ARG A 628 16.63 25.15 8.28
N ALA A 629 17.05 24.37 9.27
CA ALA A 629 18.22 24.68 10.07
C ALA A 629 19.53 24.77 9.26
N ASP A 630 20.47 25.55 9.78
CA ASP A 630 21.86 25.62 9.34
C ASP A 630 22.78 25.61 10.57
N LEU A 631 23.93 24.94 10.47
CA LEU A 631 24.89 24.80 11.57
C LEU A 631 26.18 25.56 11.24
N HIS A 632 26.67 26.33 12.21
CA HIS A 632 28.01 26.89 12.22
C HIS A 632 28.87 26.28 13.32
N VAL A 633 30.03 25.74 12.93
CA VAL A 633 31.07 25.19 13.82
C VAL A 633 32.26 26.16 13.82
N PRO A 634 32.61 26.81 14.94
CA PRO A 634 33.75 27.73 15.03
C PRO A 634 35.09 27.05 14.73
N GLY A 635 36.02 27.80 14.13
CA GLY A 635 37.39 27.33 13.91
C GLY A 635 37.57 26.27 12.82
N SER A 636 36.52 25.91 12.08
CA SER A 636 36.54 24.88 11.03
C SER A 636 37.05 25.37 9.67
N SER A 637 37.52 26.62 9.57
CA SER A 637 38.17 27.15 8.37
C SER A 637 39.63 26.71 8.31
N SER A 638 39.87 25.47 7.89
CA SER A 638 41.18 24.97 7.47
C SER A 638 41.04 23.94 6.37
#